data_AF-A0AA38W3Q7-F1
#
_entry.id   AF-A0AA38W3Q7-F1
#
_cell.length_a   1.000
_cell.length_b   1.000
_cell.length_c   1.000
_cell.angle_alpha   90.00
_cell.angle_beta   90.00
_cell.angle_gamma   90.00
#
_symmetry.space_group_name_H-M   'P 1'
#
loop_
_entity.id
_entity.type
_entity.pdbx_description
1 polymer ?
#
loop_
_entity_poly.entity_id
_entity_poly.type
_entity_poly.pdbx_seq_one_letter_code
_entity_poly.pdbx_strand_id
1 'polypeptide(L)'
;MTDRESLDFYNQVETKRRQVMEQRSSMMSGSVDEEVDWTKYEPPEALQKLPNITSETIIAVVQSSLVNIKNQIQAEQLRAQEQQSVVLEEAEAEAAAAAAEAENGKSKERASPDGIKRWVDPRRPAALPTPPSSIDFTHPPLDMKPQRRSRFGISRILRHVRGNSETSKSETHSSSHALTRSTPLHTRIPASTDLPPTPFTQSIYKRFVKPPSPGSAPQGEQQQQHQQQVECVSCFDDVPKKDAVKAVCHHYCRDCFARLIRTAVDNEAQWPPKCCLNPVPFRTIAKYAPRDLLASYRLRAEEFGTPIESRLYCPQPDCGAWIRKTSSRHDAATRTATCSACGHAACTMCRGAAHPADESCPQDRDTLLADRLAEEEGWRRCARCGVLVEHREACQHMTCRCGAEFCYVCGSAWRTCACTLAHLTEYKGRAAARRAERAAEEEAEMGELAEALRLVAEFEREEERKEEVRREEARRRREERRRREAEERVRREEARRAEMARKYEELRGTLAKLEELQRMVLDYGHDREMEGLAARAAEEKAKLAGEQDVEKREIRADAAAKVAERGKLFDGEYAVRVAWEKQLEGEYERIVSLFWSDKVDGPPIAREAVRVFRRQNDRHMDEWLEWKNGEMEKMRYLLDDEVAVREELMENSRRRLGERLEGEQAQAGWKQRAERRWFELVVEERKRLLAEVEVVERENGGEDDSPASGSGVSLESEGGWETEDEFDDFGDFEVDIER
;
A
#
# COMPACT_ATOMS: atom_id res chain seq x y z
N MET A 1 6.40 51.77 38.27
CA MET A 1 5.50 50.65 38.60
C MET A 1 6.41 49.47 38.89
N THR A 2 6.57 49.18 40.16
CA THR A 2 7.63 48.31 40.71
C THR A 2 7.31 46.83 40.45
N ASP A 3 8.31 45.97 40.29
CA ASP A 3 8.18 44.51 40.04
C ASP A 3 7.15 43.77 40.91
N ARG A 4 6.85 44.34 42.09
CA ARG A 4 5.81 43.88 43.02
C ARG A 4 4.38 43.99 42.47
N GLU A 5 4.07 45.02 41.67
CA GLU A 5 2.76 45.19 41.02
C GLU A 5 2.57 44.20 39.85
N SER A 6 3.67 43.82 39.17
CA SER A 6 3.64 42.81 38.10
C SER A 6 3.48 41.40 38.66
N LEU A 7 4.07 41.10 39.81
CA LEU A 7 3.90 39.82 40.50
C LEU A 7 2.48 39.67 41.07
N ASP A 8 1.91 40.74 41.63
CA ASP A 8 0.52 40.76 42.11
C ASP A 8 -0.48 40.57 40.97
N PHE A 9 -0.24 41.17 39.80
CA PHE A 9 -1.08 40.96 38.61
C PHE A 9 -0.99 39.51 38.10
N TYR A 10 0.23 38.94 38.02
CA TYR A 10 0.42 37.55 37.61
C TYR A 10 -0.27 36.57 38.57
N ASN A 11 -0.14 36.79 39.88
CA ASN A 11 -0.81 35.99 40.90
C ASN A 11 -2.34 36.15 40.86
N GLN A 12 -2.86 37.34 40.52
CA GLN A 12 -4.30 37.57 40.30
C GLN A 12 -4.85 36.83 39.08
N VAL A 13 -4.07 36.78 38.00
CA VAL A 13 -4.44 36.04 36.78
C VAL A 13 -4.39 34.53 37.04
N GLU A 14 -3.38 34.03 37.76
CA GLU A 14 -3.29 32.62 38.13
C GLU A 14 -4.38 32.18 39.09
N THR A 15 -4.72 33.01 40.08
CA THR A 15 -5.82 32.71 41.01
C THR A 15 -7.18 32.75 40.34
N LYS A 16 -7.43 33.69 39.42
CA LYS A 16 -8.64 33.67 38.57
C LYS A 16 -8.69 32.43 37.69
N ARG A 17 -7.57 32.05 37.06
CA ARG A 17 -7.47 30.85 36.23
C ARG A 17 -7.73 29.58 37.06
N ARG A 18 -7.20 29.51 38.29
CA ARG A 18 -7.46 28.40 39.23
C ARG A 18 -8.92 28.36 39.65
N GLN A 19 -9.53 29.49 39.98
CA GLN A 19 -10.96 29.58 40.31
C GLN A 19 -11.87 29.17 39.15
N VAL A 20 -11.53 29.55 37.91
CA VAL A 20 -12.27 29.11 36.71
C VAL A 20 -12.12 27.61 36.50
N MET A 21 -10.92 27.05 36.70
CA MET A 21 -10.67 25.60 36.61
C MET A 21 -11.36 24.82 37.72
N GLU A 22 -11.47 25.39 38.92
CA GLU A 22 -12.12 24.78 40.09
C GLU A 22 -13.64 24.86 39.98
N GLN A 23 -14.19 25.97 39.45
CA GLN A 23 -15.59 26.08 39.04
C GLN A 23 -15.92 25.11 37.91
N ARG A 24 -15.01 24.93 36.93
CA ARG A 24 -15.15 23.94 35.86
C ARG A 24 -15.14 22.51 36.41
N SER A 25 -14.27 22.20 37.37
CA SER A 25 -14.23 20.90 38.05
C SER A 25 -15.50 20.63 38.87
N SER A 26 -16.00 21.65 39.58
CA SER A 26 -17.24 21.58 40.36
C SER A 26 -18.51 21.53 39.51
N MET A 27 -18.50 22.10 38.30
CA MET A 27 -19.61 22.00 37.34
C MET A 27 -19.60 20.64 36.59
N MET A 28 -18.45 19.98 36.54
CA MET A 28 -18.28 18.65 35.94
C MET A 28 -18.50 17.50 36.95
N SER A 29 -18.70 17.79 38.25
CA SER A 29 -18.90 16.78 39.29
C SER A 29 -20.36 16.37 39.52
N GLY A 30 -21.27 16.70 38.60
CA GLY A 30 -22.62 16.13 38.58
C GLY A 30 -22.55 14.67 38.14
N SER A 31 -22.95 13.76 39.05
CA SER A 31 -22.94 12.28 38.96
C SER A 31 -22.19 11.66 37.77
N VAL A 32 -21.07 11.02 38.12
CA VAL A 32 -20.40 9.96 37.37
C VAL A 32 -21.46 8.99 36.79
N ASP A 33 -21.31 8.64 35.49
CA ASP A 33 -21.98 7.56 34.75
C ASP A 33 -23.33 7.81 34.02
N GLU A 34 -23.54 8.97 33.40
CA GLU A 34 -24.31 8.99 32.13
C GLU A 34 -23.34 9.19 30.97
N GLU A 35 -22.96 8.07 30.34
CA GLU A 35 -22.22 8.06 29.08
C GLU A 35 -23.03 8.84 28.05
N VAL A 36 -22.62 10.09 27.78
CA VAL A 36 -23.30 10.96 26.82
C VAL A 36 -23.27 10.26 25.48
N ASP A 37 -24.45 9.95 24.94
CA ASP A 37 -24.61 9.42 23.58
C ASP A 37 -24.24 10.50 22.57
N TRP A 38 -22.94 10.66 22.38
CA TRP A 38 -22.31 11.66 21.54
C TRP A 38 -22.63 11.44 20.06
N THR A 39 -23.09 10.25 19.67
CA THR A 39 -23.46 9.88 18.29
C THR A 39 -24.68 10.65 17.77
N LYS A 40 -25.47 11.24 18.68
CA LYS A 40 -26.63 12.09 18.36
C LYS A 40 -26.25 13.53 18.01
N TYR A 41 -25.00 13.93 18.26
CA TYR A 41 -24.52 15.29 18.02
C TYR A 41 -23.74 15.36 16.72
N GLU A 42 -23.88 16.49 16.01
CA GLU A 42 -23.06 16.76 14.83
C GLU A 42 -21.61 17.11 15.22
N PRO A 43 -20.64 16.84 14.33
CA PRO A 43 -19.25 17.19 14.61
C PRO A 43 -19.06 18.71 14.68
N PRO A 44 -18.23 19.21 15.61
CA PRO A 44 -17.99 20.64 15.77
C PRO A 44 -17.38 21.26 14.50
N GLU A 45 -17.86 22.45 14.13
CA GLU A 45 -17.39 23.19 12.94
C GLU A 45 -15.87 23.42 12.94
N ALA A 46 -15.26 23.53 14.12
CA ALA A 46 -13.82 23.71 14.28
C ALA A 46 -13.01 22.62 13.54
N LEU A 47 -13.53 21.39 13.46
CA LEU A 47 -12.86 20.27 12.78
C LEU A 47 -12.77 20.43 11.26
N GLN A 48 -13.63 21.26 10.66
CA GLN A 48 -13.65 21.52 9.21
C GLN A 48 -12.78 22.72 8.81
N LYS A 49 -12.39 23.57 9.77
CA LYS A 49 -11.61 24.78 9.51
C LYS A 49 -10.14 24.42 9.27
N LEU A 50 -9.62 24.80 8.11
CA LEU A 50 -8.24 24.53 7.65
C LEU A 50 -7.48 25.85 7.36
N PRO A 51 -7.13 26.64 8.39
CA PRO A 51 -6.43 27.89 8.16
C PRO A 51 -5.00 27.64 7.66
N ASN A 52 -4.65 28.25 6.52
CA ASN A 52 -3.28 28.28 5.97
C ASN A 52 -2.65 26.92 5.64
N ILE A 53 -3.44 25.87 5.40
CA ILE A 53 -2.93 24.56 4.96
C ILE A 53 -3.08 24.43 3.45
N THR A 54 -1.96 24.18 2.77
CA THR A 54 -1.91 23.97 1.32
C THR A 54 -1.59 22.52 0.92
N SER A 55 -1.17 21.68 1.88
CA SER A 55 -0.84 20.27 1.62
C SER A 55 -2.10 19.48 1.24
N GLU A 56 -2.14 18.96 0.01
CA GLU A 56 -3.24 18.15 -0.51
C GLU A 56 -3.47 16.87 0.31
N THR A 57 -2.38 16.24 0.79
CA THR A 57 -2.44 15.04 1.64
C THR A 57 -3.17 15.33 2.95
N ILE A 58 -2.88 16.46 3.60
CA ILE A 58 -3.52 16.84 4.86
C ILE A 58 -5.00 17.17 4.64
N ILE A 59 -5.30 17.91 3.57
CA ILE A 59 -6.69 18.26 3.23
C ILE A 59 -7.51 16.97 3.00
N ALA A 60 -6.97 16.01 2.26
CA ALA A 60 -7.61 14.72 2.04
C ALA A 60 -7.79 13.92 3.35
N VAL A 61 -6.75 13.83 4.18
CA VAL A 61 -6.82 13.16 5.50
C VAL A 61 -7.89 13.80 6.39
N VAL A 62 -7.96 15.13 6.45
CA VAL A 62 -8.96 15.84 7.26
C VAL A 62 -10.38 15.59 6.75
N GLN A 63 -10.61 15.68 5.44
CA GLN A 63 -11.94 15.44 4.87
C GLN A 63 -12.38 13.98 5.04
N SER A 64 -11.50 13.02 4.76
CA SER A 64 -11.82 11.60 4.86
C SER A 64 -11.98 11.13 6.31
N SER A 65 -11.23 11.69 7.26
CA SER A 65 -11.42 11.36 8.69
C SER A 65 -12.85 11.64 9.16
N LEU A 66 -13.41 12.80 8.80
CA LEU A 66 -14.77 13.17 9.18
C LEU A 66 -15.82 12.25 8.52
N VAL A 67 -15.63 11.92 7.24
CA VAL A 67 -16.52 11.02 6.51
C VAL A 67 -16.48 9.61 7.10
N ASN A 68 -15.28 9.10 7.43
CA ASN A 68 -15.10 7.77 8.00
C ASN A 68 -15.81 7.64 9.35
N ILE A 69 -15.60 8.60 10.26
CA ILE A 69 -16.27 8.57 11.57
C ILE A 69 -17.79 8.68 11.41
N LYS A 70 -18.29 9.55 10.53
CA LYS A 70 -19.74 9.63 10.24
C LYS A 70 -20.31 8.31 9.74
N ASN A 71 -19.61 7.66 8.80
CA ASN A 71 -20.03 6.36 8.27
C ASN A 71 -19.98 5.26 9.33
N GLN A 72 -18.98 5.27 10.21
CA GLN A 72 -18.89 4.32 11.33
C GLN A 72 -20.08 4.47 12.28
N ILE A 73 -20.42 5.70 12.65
CA ILE A 73 -21.60 5.98 13.51
C ILE A 73 -22.88 5.50 12.85
N GLN A 74 -23.09 5.81 11.56
CA GLN A 74 -24.27 5.34 10.83
C GLN A 74 -24.36 3.81 10.79
N ALA A 75 -23.23 3.13 10.57
CA ALA A 75 -23.17 1.67 10.59
C ALA A 75 -23.43 1.08 11.98
N GLU A 76 -22.98 1.73 13.05
CA GLU A 76 -23.31 1.32 14.43
C GLU A 76 -24.79 1.54 14.76
N GLN A 77 -25.37 2.65 14.34
CA GLN A 77 -26.79 2.94 14.53
C GLN A 77 -27.68 1.93 13.79
N LEU A 78 -27.34 1.58 12.55
CA LEU A 78 -28.05 0.53 11.80
C LEU A 78 -27.97 -0.82 12.50
N ARG A 79 -26.76 -1.22 12.95
CA ARG A 79 -26.59 -2.47 13.71
C ARG A 79 -27.38 -2.49 15.01
N ALA A 80 -27.43 -1.37 15.74
CA ALA A 80 -28.22 -1.24 16.95
C ALA A 80 -29.74 -1.32 16.67
N GLN A 81 -30.21 -0.73 15.58
CA GLN A 81 -31.61 -0.83 15.14
C GLN A 81 -31.97 -2.26 14.75
N GLU A 82 -31.09 -2.95 14.02
CA GLU A 82 -31.26 -4.38 13.69
C GLU A 82 -31.35 -5.22 14.98
N GLN A 83 -30.44 -5.02 15.92
CA GLN A 83 -30.48 -5.71 17.23
C GLN A 83 -31.77 -5.43 18.00
N GLN A 84 -32.23 -4.18 18.03
CA GLN A 84 -33.51 -3.83 18.69
C GLN A 84 -34.70 -4.47 18.01
N SER A 85 -34.71 -4.56 16.67
CA SER A 85 -35.76 -5.24 15.93
C SER A 85 -35.82 -6.74 16.23
N VAL A 86 -34.66 -7.41 16.35
CA VAL A 86 -34.57 -8.82 16.74
C VAL A 86 -35.11 -9.03 18.16
N VAL A 87 -34.73 -8.17 19.11
CA VAL A 87 -35.23 -8.25 20.50
C VAL A 87 -36.75 -8.02 20.56
N LEU A 88 -37.28 -7.09 19.76
CA LEU A 88 -38.72 -6.85 19.68
C LEU A 88 -39.45 -8.05 19.05
N GLU A 89 -38.92 -8.64 17.98
CA GLU A 89 -39.48 -9.85 17.36
C GLU A 89 -39.46 -11.05 18.32
N GLU A 90 -38.38 -11.23 19.08
CA GLU A 90 -38.28 -12.26 20.14
C GLU A 90 -39.31 -12.02 21.25
N ALA A 91 -39.45 -10.79 21.75
CA ALA A 91 -40.43 -10.44 22.77
C ALA A 91 -41.88 -10.61 22.29
N GLU A 92 -42.17 -10.27 21.02
CA GLU A 92 -43.47 -10.51 20.40
C GLU A 92 -43.77 -12.01 20.23
N ALA A 93 -42.75 -12.81 19.88
CA ALA A 93 -42.88 -14.26 19.79
C ALA A 93 -43.13 -14.92 21.16
N GLU A 94 -42.43 -14.46 22.21
CA GLU A 94 -42.65 -14.90 23.59
C GLU A 94 -44.05 -14.51 24.10
N ALA A 95 -44.50 -13.28 23.81
CA ALA A 95 -45.85 -12.83 24.17
C ALA A 95 -46.93 -13.63 23.43
N ALA A 96 -46.70 -13.99 22.17
CA ALA A 96 -47.60 -14.84 21.39
C ALA A 96 -47.65 -16.28 21.93
N ALA A 97 -46.51 -16.84 22.36
CA ALA A 97 -46.43 -18.15 22.99
C ALA A 97 -47.18 -18.16 24.35
N ALA A 98 -46.98 -17.14 25.18
CA ALA A 98 -47.69 -16.98 26.46
C ALA A 98 -49.21 -16.83 26.27
N ALA A 99 -49.64 -16.12 25.22
CA ALA A 99 -51.05 -16.00 24.86
C ALA A 99 -51.66 -17.35 24.40
N ALA A 100 -50.91 -18.16 23.65
CA ALA A 100 -51.34 -19.48 23.22
C ALA A 100 -51.47 -20.47 24.39
N GLU A 101 -50.58 -20.40 25.38
CA GLU A 101 -50.69 -21.19 26.62
C GLU A 101 -51.90 -20.78 27.47
N ALA A 102 -52.20 -19.48 27.54
CA ALA A 102 -53.36 -18.95 28.25
C ALA A 102 -54.71 -19.37 27.62
N GLU A 103 -54.76 -19.58 26.30
CA GLU A 103 -55.95 -20.15 25.64
C GLU A 103 -56.09 -21.66 25.89
N ASN A 104 -54.99 -22.41 25.92
CA ASN A 104 -55.02 -23.87 26.15
C ASN A 104 -55.37 -24.24 27.61
N GLY A 105 -55.11 -23.33 28.57
CA GLY A 105 -55.49 -23.46 29.97
C GLY A 105 -56.99 -23.33 30.25
N LYS A 106 -57.79 -22.73 29.34
CA LYS A 106 -59.24 -22.55 29.53
C LYS A 106 -60.10 -23.75 29.13
N SER A 107 -59.51 -24.80 28.54
CA SER A 107 -60.23 -26.03 28.16
C SER A 107 -60.27 -27.14 29.24
N LYS A 108 -59.70 -26.92 30.42
CA LYS A 108 -59.72 -27.89 31.53
C LYS A 108 -60.27 -27.28 32.83
N GLU A 109 -61.55 -26.92 32.86
CA GLU A 109 -62.33 -26.92 34.12
C GLU A 109 -63.83 -26.75 33.85
N ARG A 110 -64.55 -27.87 33.66
CA ARG A 110 -65.99 -27.92 33.87
C ARG A 110 -66.54 -29.34 34.10
N ALA A 111 -66.82 -29.67 35.36
CA ALA A 111 -67.87 -30.58 35.87
C ALA A 111 -67.80 -30.55 37.43
N SER A 112 -68.69 -29.88 38.19
CA SER A 112 -70.05 -30.24 38.67
C SER A 112 -70.08 -31.35 39.76
N PRO A 113 -71.06 -31.45 40.69
CA PRO A 113 -71.79 -30.45 41.53
C PRO A 113 -71.97 -30.89 43.04
N ASP A 114 -72.74 -30.10 43.81
CA ASP A 114 -73.57 -30.43 45.01
C ASP A 114 -73.29 -29.74 46.37
N GLY A 115 -74.24 -28.88 46.78
CA GLY A 115 -75.11 -29.12 47.95
C GLY A 115 -74.71 -28.77 49.40
N ILE A 116 -75.40 -27.75 49.95
CA ILE A 116 -76.11 -27.72 51.28
C ILE A 116 -75.40 -27.20 52.58
N LYS A 117 -76.09 -26.22 53.23
CA LYS A 117 -76.13 -25.74 54.66
C LYS A 117 -74.87 -25.02 55.23
N ARG A 118 -74.87 -23.93 56.03
CA ARG A 118 -75.77 -23.10 56.90
C ARG A 118 -75.17 -23.05 58.35
N TRP A 119 -75.03 -21.83 58.92
CA TRP A 119 -74.71 -21.42 60.34
C TRP A 119 -73.28 -21.74 60.85
N VAL A 120 -72.52 -21.01 61.70
CA VAL A 120 -72.68 -19.87 62.66
C VAL A 120 -71.32 -19.12 62.79
N ASP A 121 -71.38 -17.83 63.13
CA ASP A 121 -70.36 -16.95 63.80
C ASP A 121 -69.81 -17.57 65.13
N PRO A 122 -68.67 -17.18 65.76
CA PRO A 122 -68.49 -15.83 66.35
C PRO A 122 -67.05 -15.26 66.35
N ARG A 123 -66.90 -13.95 66.15
CA ARG A 123 -66.38 -12.96 67.15
C ARG A 123 -65.79 -11.69 66.49
N ARG A 124 -66.59 -10.61 66.62
CA ARG A 124 -66.27 -9.16 66.66
C ARG A 124 -65.38 -8.81 67.89
N PRO A 125 -64.94 -7.54 68.16
CA PRO A 125 -65.40 -6.21 67.66
C PRO A 125 -64.23 -5.26 67.23
N ALA A 126 -64.34 -4.01 66.76
CA ALA A 126 -65.30 -2.89 66.81
C ALA A 126 -64.99 -1.95 65.60
N ALA A 127 -65.95 -1.39 64.81
CA ALA A 127 -66.75 -0.17 65.03
C ALA A 127 -65.91 1.09 65.36
N LEU A 128 -65.97 2.27 64.72
CA LEU A 128 -66.91 3.04 63.85
C LEU A 128 -66.12 4.33 63.37
N PRO A 129 -66.71 5.46 62.89
CA PRO A 129 -67.24 5.74 61.55
C PRO A 129 -66.76 7.09 60.93
N THR A 130 -66.96 7.29 59.63
CA THR A 130 -67.03 8.63 58.96
C THR A 130 -68.37 9.32 59.24
N PRO A 131 -68.50 10.67 59.08
CA PRO A 131 -69.50 11.20 58.10
C PRO A 131 -69.09 12.60 57.52
N PRO A 132 -69.95 13.37 56.79
CA PRO A 132 -70.28 13.18 55.38
C PRO A 132 -70.25 14.47 54.49
N SER A 133 -70.37 14.23 53.18
CA SER A 133 -70.77 15.06 52.00
C SER A 133 -71.45 16.44 52.14
N SER A 134 -71.17 17.37 51.19
CA SER A 134 -72.03 17.73 50.03
C SER A 134 -71.55 19.04 49.32
N ILE A 135 -71.26 19.02 47.99
CA ILE A 135 -72.04 19.59 46.85
C ILE A 135 -71.85 21.15 46.75
N ASP A 136 -71.35 21.79 45.67
CA ASP A 136 -71.91 21.81 44.30
C ASP A 136 -70.99 22.46 43.22
N PHE A 137 -71.40 22.25 41.96
CA PHE A 137 -70.77 22.48 40.64
C PHE A 137 -70.64 23.94 40.12
N THR A 138 -69.72 24.18 39.17
CA THR A 138 -70.00 24.67 37.79
C THR A 138 -68.77 24.54 36.84
N HIS A 139 -69.05 24.25 35.56
CA HIS A 139 -68.26 23.71 34.41
C HIS A 139 -67.74 24.79 33.41
N PRO A 140 -67.19 24.50 32.19
CA PRO A 140 -66.34 23.42 31.59
C PRO A 140 -65.16 23.99 30.70
N PRO A 141 -64.41 23.24 29.81
CA PRO A 141 -64.88 22.76 28.48
C PRO A 141 -64.28 21.44 27.89
N LEU A 142 -65.10 20.78 27.04
CA LEU A 142 -64.88 20.06 25.76
C LEU A 142 -63.84 18.93 25.56
N ASP A 143 -64.35 17.83 24.99
CA ASP A 143 -63.73 16.54 24.64
C ASP A 143 -63.79 16.30 23.11
N MET A 144 -62.76 15.68 22.53
CA MET A 144 -62.78 15.07 21.18
C MET A 144 -61.86 13.83 21.15
N LYS A 145 -62.48 12.69 20.80
CA LYS A 145 -61.94 11.30 20.70
C LYS A 145 -60.99 11.10 19.51
N PRO A 146 -60.38 9.90 19.38
CA PRO A 146 -60.88 9.02 18.29
C PRO A 146 -60.92 7.51 18.58
N GLN A 147 -61.69 6.84 17.72
CA GLN A 147 -62.10 5.44 17.68
C GLN A 147 -61.09 4.50 17.01
N ARG A 148 -61.21 3.21 17.35
CA ARG A 148 -60.65 2.04 16.63
C ARG A 148 -61.45 1.66 15.38
N ARG A 149 -60.75 0.93 14.47
CA ARG A 149 -61.15 -0.09 13.44
C ARG A 149 -60.60 0.33 12.05
N SER A 150 -60.09 -0.54 11.17
CA SER A 150 -60.38 -1.95 10.85
C SER A 150 -59.24 -2.54 9.99
N ARG A 151 -59.04 -3.87 10.09
CA ARG A 151 -58.30 -4.73 9.13
C ARG A 151 -59.29 -5.38 8.16
N PHE A 152 -58.89 -5.59 6.90
CA PHE A 152 -59.10 -6.75 5.99
C PHE A 152 -58.53 -6.34 4.60
N GLY A 153 -57.78 -7.12 3.81
CA GLY A 153 -57.24 -8.47 3.94
C GLY A 153 -56.48 -8.92 2.66
N ILE A 154 -55.92 -10.14 2.76
CA ILE A 154 -55.65 -11.16 1.71
C ILE A 154 -54.37 -11.04 0.81
N SER A 155 -53.40 -11.91 1.15
CA SER A 155 -52.47 -12.78 0.39
C SER A 155 -52.19 -12.57 -1.12
N ARG A 156 -50.92 -12.71 -1.55
CA ARG A 156 -50.29 -13.96 -2.11
C ARG A 156 -48.84 -13.75 -2.63
N ILE A 157 -48.03 -14.84 -2.61
CA ILE A 157 -46.78 -15.16 -3.40
C ILE A 157 -45.48 -14.62 -2.77
N LEU A 158 -44.41 -15.37 -2.42
CA LEU A 158 -43.97 -16.76 -2.66
C LEU A 158 -42.98 -17.22 -1.57
N ARG A 159 -42.77 -18.54 -1.49
CA ARG A 159 -41.86 -19.28 -0.60
C ARG A 159 -40.79 -20.00 -1.45
N HIS A 160 -39.68 -20.33 -0.79
CA HIS A 160 -38.61 -21.32 -1.09
C HIS A 160 -37.31 -20.76 -1.67
N VAL A 161 -36.20 -20.92 -0.94
CA VAL A 161 -35.33 -22.12 -0.96
C VAL A 161 -34.62 -22.28 0.41
N ARG A 162 -34.75 -23.46 1.03
CA ARG A 162 -33.76 -24.03 1.97
C ARG A 162 -33.85 -25.56 1.92
N GLY A 163 -32.68 -26.20 1.93
CA GLY A 163 -32.40 -27.65 2.00
C GLY A 163 -31.01 -27.86 1.41
N ASN A 164 -30.07 -28.64 1.92
CA ASN A 164 -29.87 -29.58 3.06
C ASN A 164 -28.37 -29.41 3.46
N SER A 165 -27.74 -29.98 4.51
CA SER A 165 -27.66 -31.37 5.04
C SER A 165 -26.83 -31.32 6.35
N GLU A 166 -27.30 -31.88 7.48
CA GLU A 166 -26.93 -33.18 8.10
C GLU A 166 -25.48 -33.34 8.65
N THR A 167 -25.32 -33.29 10.00
CA THR A 167 -24.89 -34.37 10.97
C THR A 167 -23.35 -34.49 11.14
N SER A 168 -22.69 -34.75 12.29
CA SER A 168 -23.02 -35.38 13.58
C SER A 168 -21.91 -35.14 14.65
N LYS A 169 -22.27 -35.24 15.95
CA LYS A 169 -21.47 -35.65 17.16
C LYS A 169 -20.29 -34.75 17.61
N SER A 170 -19.89 -34.58 18.87
CA SER A 170 -20.28 -34.87 20.28
C SER A 170 -19.14 -34.20 21.09
N GLU A 171 -19.30 -33.52 22.23
CA GLU A 171 -19.42 -34.04 23.60
C GLU A 171 -19.45 -32.84 24.57
N THR A 172 -20.00 -33.10 25.75
CA THR A 172 -20.30 -32.20 26.87
C THR A 172 -19.11 -31.95 27.81
N HIS A 173 -19.01 -30.76 28.43
CA HIS A 173 -18.91 -30.61 29.89
C HIS A 173 -19.10 -29.13 30.36
N SER A 174 -20.14 -28.96 31.19
CA SER A 174 -20.34 -28.09 32.37
C SER A 174 -20.02 -26.58 32.42
N SER A 175 -21.10 -25.80 32.63
CA SER A 175 -21.39 -24.76 33.66
C SER A 175 -20.33 -23.69 33.97
N SER A 176 -20.60 -22.40 34.21
CA SER A 176 -21.81 -21.64 34.55
C SER A 176 -21.43 -20.15 34.67
N HIS A 177 -22.36 -19.24 34.33
CA HIS A 177 -22.50 -17.84 34.76
C HIS A 177 -21.29 -16.89 34.84
N ALA A 178 -21.30 -15.82 34.02
CA ALA A 178 -21.35 -14.42 34.51
C ALA A 178 -21.32 -13.38 33.36
N LEU A 179 -22.34 -12.53 33.37
CA LEU A 179 -22.34 -11.07 33.12
C LEU A 179 -21.58 -10.53 31.89
N THR A 180 -22.40 -10.10 30.92
CA THR A 180 -22.10 -9.14 29.87
C THR A 180 -21.50 -7.86 30.45
N ARG A 181 -20.22 -7.65 30.16
CA ARG A 181 -19.56 -6.34 30.28
C ARG A 181 -19.02 -6.00 28.89
N SER A 182 -19.68 -5.05 28.23
CA SER A 182 -19.22 -4.41 27.00
C SER A 182 -17.81 -3.86 27.22
N THR A 183 -16.85 -4.38 26.46
CA THR A 183 -15.51 -3.81 26.35
C THR A 183 -15.50 -2.75 25.23
N PRO A 184 -14.84 -1.60 25.43
CA PRO A 184 -14.81 -0.53 24.46
C PRO A 184 -13.89 -0.89 23.29
N LEU A 185 -14.34 -0.56 22.07
CA LEU A 185 -13.55 -0.59 20.85
C LEU A 185 -12.47 0.49 20.93
N HIS A 186 -11.22 0.11 21.23
CA HIS A 186 -10.05 0.54 20.47
C HIS A 186 -8.80 -0.23 20.91
N THR A 187 -7.92 -0.46 19.94
CA THR A 187 -6.57 -1.05 19.99
C THR A 187 -6.46 -2.55 19.71
N ARG A 188 -6.24 -2.86 18.43
CA ARG A 188 -5.12 -3.71 18.00
C ARG A 188 -4.71 -3.28 16.60
N ILE A 189 -3.52 -2.70 16.49
CA ILE A 189 -2.77 -2.65 15.23
C ILE A 189 -2.32 -4.10 14.98
N PRO A 190 -2.80 -4.78 13.93
CA PRO A 190 -2.12 -6.00 13.52
C PRO A 190 -0.76 -5.61 12.94
N ALA A 191 0.31 -6.08 13.56
CA ALA A 191 1.60 -6.15 12.91
C ALA A 191 1.52 -7.27 11.86
N SER A 192 1.16 -6.91 10.62
CA SER A 192 1.32 -7.77 9.45
C SER A 192 1.34 -6.88 8.22
N THR A 193 2.40 -7.05 7.44
CA THR A 193 2.53 -6.64 6.05
C THR A 193 1.37 -7.17 5.22
N ASP A 194 1.03 -6.45 4.15
CA ASP A 194 0.00 -6.76 3.13
C ASP A 194 -1.45 -6.43 3.51
N LEU A 195 -1.76 -5.14 3.71
CA LEU A 195 -3.14 -4.64 3.61
C LEU A 195 -3.38 -4.13 2.18
N PRO A 196 -4.43 -4.60 1.46
CA PRO A 196 -4.76 -4.08 0.14
C PRO A 196 -5.09 -2.58 0.22
N PRO A 197 -4.75 -1.78 -0.82
CA PRO A 197 -4.97 -0.34 -0.79
C PRO A 197 -6.46 -0.04 -0.59
N THR A 198 -6.78 0.67 0.49
CA THR A 198 -8.16 1.10 0.78
C THR A 198 -8.66 2.08 -0.29
N PRO A 199 -10.00 2.27 -0.41
CA PRO A 199 -10.56 3.27 -1.31
C PRO A 199 -9.98 4.68 -1.08
N PHE A 200 -9.58 4.99 0.15
CA PHE A 200 -8.95 6.27 0.52
C PHE A 200 -7.56 6.42 -0.10
N THR A 201 -6.68 5.45 0.12
CA THR A 201 -5.32 5.47 -0.45
C THR A 201 -5.39 5.49 -1.97
N GLN A 202 -6.23 4.66 -2.61
CA GLN A 202 -6.42 4.72 -4.07
C GLN A 202 -6.85 6.10 -4.59
N SER A 203 -7.67 6.85 -3.84
CA SER A 203 -8.11 8.19 -4.24
C SER A 203 -6.99 9.24 -4.19
N ILE A 204 -6.05 9.07 -3.25
CA ILE A 204 -4.85 9.92 -3.13
C ILE A 204 -3.90 9.62 -4.29
N TYR A 205 -3.57 8.34 -4.56
CA TYR A 205 -2.67 7.98 -5.66
C TYR A 205 -3.21 8.32 -7.05
N LYS A 206 -4.52 8.15 -7.29
CA LYS A 206 -5.15 8.53 -8.57
C LYS A 206 -5.06 10.03 -8.86
N ARG A 207 -4.91 10.88 -7.83
CA ARG A 207 -4.73 12.33 -7.98
C ARG A 207 -3.32 12.73 -8.39
N PHE A 208 -2.31 11.92 -8.01
CA PHE A 208 -0.89 12.17 -8.30
C PHE A 208 -0.41 11.57 -9.64
N VAL A 209 -1.15 10.64 -10.24
CA VAL A 209 -0.87 10.14 -11.61
C VAL A 209 -1.66 10.97 -12.63
N LYS A 210 -1.13 12.14 -12.99
CA LYS A 210 -1.51 12.85 -14.22
C LYS A 210 -0.51 12.46 -15.31
N PRO A 211 -0.91 11.83 -16.43
CA PRO A 211 0.01 11.64 -17.54
C PRO A 211 0.41 13.02 -18.08
N PRO A 212 1.70 13.30 -18.33
CA PRO A 212 2.10 14.56 -18.94
C PRO A 212 1.52 14.61 -20.36
N SER A 213 0.58 15.54 -20.57
CA SER A 213 0.13 15.94 -21.89
C SER A 213 1.29 16.62 -22.62
N PRO A 214 1.63 16.22 -23.86
CA PRO A 214 2.64 16.91 -24.65
C PRO A 214 2.06 18.22 -25.18
N GLY A 215 2.41 19.33 -24.54
CA GLY A 215 2.31 20.69 -25.11
C GLY A 215 3.57 20.98 -25.92
N SER A 216 3.44 20.97 -27.25
CA SER A 216 3.44 22.17 -28.10
C SER A 216 4.79 22.88 -28.26
N ALA A 217 5.48 22.55 -29.35
CA ALA A 217 6.41 23.44 -30.05
C ALA A 217 5.90 23.68 -31.48
N PRO A 218 6.17 24.86 -32.09
CA PRO A 218 5.36 25.41 -33.17
C PRO A 218 5.66 24.78 -34.53
N GLN A 219 4.61 24.69 -35.35
CA GLN A 219 4.67 24.24 -36.74
C GLN A 219 5.04 25.40 -37.67
N GLY A 220 5.99 25.12 -38.56
CA GLY A 220 6.22 25.90 -39.77
C GLY A 220 7.45 25.40 -40.51
N GLU A 221 7.26 24.49 -41.47
CA GLU A 221 7.82 24.54 -42.84
C GLU A 221 8.10 23.16 -43.48
N GLN A 222 7.37 22.92 -44.58
CA GLN A 222 7.78 22.25 -45.82
C GLN A 222 8.05 20.73 -45.81
N GLN A 223 7.03 19.99 -46.30
CA GLN A 223 7.17 18.62 -46.79
C GLN A 223 8.11 18.56 -48.00
N GLN A 224 9.33 18.10 -47.78
CA GLN A 224 10.13 17.41 -48.78
C GLN A 224 10.11 15.92 -48.47
N GLN A 225 9.70 15.10 -49.44
CA GLN A 225 9.75 13.64 -49.34
C GLN A 225 11.20 13.21 -49.17
N HIS A 226 11.59 12.93 -47.92
CA HIS A 226 12.93 12.47 -47.57
C HIS A 226 13.14 11.07 -48.18
N GLN A 227 13.85 11.00 -49.31
CA GLN A 227 14.32 9.74 -49.86
C GLN A 227 15.34 9.16 -48.86
N GLN A 228 15.06 7.99 -48.30
CA GLN A 228 15.99 7.31 -47.39
C GLN A 228 17.36 7.15 -48.08
N GLN A 229 18.38 7.85 -47.58
CA GLN A 229 19.78 7.71 -47.98
C GLN A 229 20.46 6.68 -47.08
N VAL A 230 21.43 5.96 -47.63
CA VAL A 230 22.28 4.99 -46.92
C VAL A 230 23.74 5.23 -47.31
N GLU A 231 24.64 5.08 -46.35
CA GLU A 231 26.06 5.34 -46.56
C GLU A 231 26.77 4.14 -47.21
N CYS A 232 27.67 4.39 -48.16
CA CYS A 232 28.52 3.35 -48.74
C CYS A 232 29.73 3.06 -47.82
N VAL A 233 29.89 1.82 -47.38
CA VAL A 233 31.01 1.42 -46.48
C VAL A 233 32.42 1.59 -47.09
N SER A 234 32.54 1.71 -48.41
CA SER A 234 33.84 1.77 -49.08
C SER A 234 34.31 3.19 -49.41
N CYS A 235 33.39 4.11 -49.72
CA CYS A 235 33.72 5.50 -50.06
C CYS A 235 33.14 6.52 -49.08
N PHE A 236 32.28 6.07 -48.15
CA PHE A 236 31.57 6.91 -47.17
C PHE A 236 30.64 7.97 -47.79
N ASP A 237 30.29 7.81 -49.08
CA ASP A 237 29.32 8.67 -49.75
C ASP A 237 27.88 8.21 -49.44
N ASP A 238 27.00 9.17 -49.19
CA ASP A 238 25.55 8.95 -49.08
C ASP A 238 24.93 8.62 -50.43
N VAL A 239 24.39 7.42 -50.56
CA VAL A 239 23.69 6.95 -51.77
C VAL A 239 22.21 6.75 -51.48
N PRO A 240 21.30 7.12 -52.41
CA PRO A 240 19.89 6.77 -52.28
C PRO A 240 19.73 5.26 -52.10
N LYS A 241 18.92 4.82 -51.14
CA LYS A 241 18.74 3.39 -50.80
C LYS A 241 18.34 2.51 -51.99
N LYS A 242 17.75 3.10 -53.03
CA LYS A 242 17.37 2.42 -54.29
C LYS A 242 18.58 2.08 -55.18
N ASP A 243 19.66 2.86 -55.09
CA ASP A 243 20.87 2.71 -55.91
C ASP A 243 22.02 2.03 -55.17
N ALA A 244 21.89 1.83 -53.86
CA ALA A 244 22.83 1.08 -53.05
C ALA A 244 22.68 -0.44 -53.24
N VAL A 245 23.81 -1.13 -53.39
CA VAL A 245 23.91 -2.59 -53.38
C VAL A 245 23.99 -3.07 -51.93
N LYS A 246 22.98 -3.79 -51.47
CA LYS A 246 22.96 -4.41 -50.13
C LYS A 246 23.76 -5.72 -50.14
N ALA A 247 24.90 -5.75 -49.45
CA ALA A 247 25.57 -6.99 -49.03
C ALA A 247 24.94 -7.50 -47.72
N VAL A 248 25.41 -8.64 -47.21
CA VAL A 248 24.89 -9.22 -45.95
C VAL A 248 25.09 -8.26 -44.77
N CYS A 249 26.26 -7.60 -44.73
CA CYS A 249 26.66 -6.72 -43.64
C CYS A 249 26.49 -5.22 -43.90
N HIS A 250 26.71 -4.76 -45.14
CA HIS A 250 26.87 -3.34 -45.44
C HIS A 250 26.25 -2.95 -46.79
N HIS A 251 26.14 -1.65 -47.04
CA HIS A 251 25.70 -1.07 -48.30
C HIS A 251 26.89 -0.54 -49.11
N TYR A 252 26.86 -0.75 -50.43
CA TYR A 252 27.87 -0.25 -51.37
C TYR A 252 27.22 0.59 -52.48
N CYS A 253 27.86 1.67 -52.92
CA CYS A 253 27.54 2.25 -54.21
C CYS A 253 27.95 1.28 -55.34
N ARG A 254 27.36 1.40 -56.53
CA ARG A 254 27.59 0.45 -57.64
C ARG A 254 29.05 0.37 -58.05
N ASP A 255 29.76 1.50 -58.05
CA ASP A 255 31.17 1.56 -58.46
C ASP A 255 32.10 0.88 -57.45
N CYS A 256 31.87 1.11 -56.15
CA CYS A 256 32.63 0.45 -55.10
C CYS A 256 32.34 -1.05 -55.04
N PHE A 257 31.10 -1.47 -55.30
CA PHE A 257 30.76 -2.89 -55.43
C PHE A 257 31.47 -3.54 -56.62
N ALA A 258 31.46 -2.90 -57.80
CA ALA A 258 32.18 -3.42 -58.97
C ALA A 258 33.70 -3.49 -58.74
N ARG A 259 34.28 -2.51 -58.02
CA ARG A 259 35.69 -2.52 -57.63
C ARG A 259 36.02 -3.69 -56.70
N LEU A 260 35.19 -3.94 -55.68
CA LEU A 260 35.33 -5.10 -54.78
C LEU A 260 35.40 -6.42 -55.54
N ILE A 261 34.50 -6.62 -56.52
CA ILE A 261 34.50 -7.84 -57.33
C ILE A 261 35.73 -7.91 -58.24
N ARG A 262 36.17 -6.79 -58.83
CA ARG A 262 37.37 -6.74 -59.69
C ARG A 262 38.63 -7.12 -58.92
N THR A 263 38.83 -6.56 -57.72
CA THR A 263 40.03 -6.88 -56.92
C THR A 263 40.09 -8.36 -56.55
N ALA A 264 38.95 -8.98 -56.25
CA ALA A 264 38.88 -10.42 -55.99
C ALA A 264 39.16 -11.27 -57.24
N VAL A 265 38.76 -10.82 -58.43
CA VAL A 265 39.06 -11.51 -59.71
C VAL A 265 40.55 -11.40 -60.08
N ASP A 266 41.19 -10.29 -59.74
CA ASP A 266 42.60 -10.05 -60.08
C ASP A 266 43.57 -10.66 -59.05
N ASN A 267 43.14 -10.84 -57.80
CA ASN A 267 43.98 -11.35 -56.71
C ASN A 267 43.37 -12.58 -56.02
N GLU A 268 44.03 -13.72 -56.17
CA GLU A 268 43.61 -15.00 -55.56
C GLU A 268 43.52 -14.93 -54.02
N ALA A 269 44.36 -14.13 -53.35
CA ALA A 269 44.30 -13.97 -51.89
C ALA A 269 42.99 -13.32 -51.39
N GLN A 270 42.28 -12.61 -52.27
CA GLN A 270 41.00 -11.96 -51.98
C GLN A 270 39.81 -12.74 -52.53
N TRP A 271 40.04 -13.96 -53.01
CA TRP A 271 39.01 -14.88 -53.45
C TRP A 271 38.51 -15.75 -52.28
N PRO A 272 37.20 -15.98 -52.11
CA PRO A 272 36.07 -15.34 -52.80
C PRO A 272 35.84 -13.89 -52.30
N PRO A 273 35.13 -13.03 -53.08
CA PRO A 273 34.82 -11.67 -52.65
C PRO A 273 34.01 -11.69 -51.35
N LYS A 274 34.44 -10.91 -50.34
CA LYS A 274 33.82 -10.83 -49.02
C LYS A 274 33.51 -9.38 -48.63
N CYS A 275 32.39 -9.17 -47.94
CA CYS A 275 32.13 -7.97 -47.13
C CYS A 275 32.46 -8.35 -45.69
N CYS A 276 33.47 -7.72 -45.09
CA CYS A 276 33.99 -8.08 -43.77
C CYS A 276 34.37 -9.57 -43.73
N LEU A 277 33.64 -10.39 -42.95
CA LEU A 277 33.85 -11.84 -42.85
C LEU A 277 32.86 -12.68 -43.65
N ASN A 278 31.91 -12.05 -44.36
CA ASN A 278 30.84 -12.74 -45.08
C ASN A 278 31.11 -12.79 -46.59
N PRO A 279 31.08 -13.97 -47.24
CA PRO A 279 31.21 -14.06 -48.70
C PRO A 279 30.01 -13.41 -49.39
N VAL A 280 30.27 -12.68 -50.48
CA VAL A 280 29.23 -12.04 -51.27
C VAL A 280 28.53 -13.10 -52.14
N PRO A 281 27.20 -13.29 -52.02
CA PRO A 281 26.50 -14.31 -52.79
C PRO A 281 26.60 -14.08 -54.31
N PHE A 282 26.80 -15.14 -55.08
CA PHE A 282 26.89 -15.06 -56.56
C PHE A 282 25.69 -14.37 -57.20
N ARG A 283 24.47 -14.55 -56.64
CA ARG A 283 23.25 -13.86 -57.12
C ARG A 283 23.38 -12.34 -57.07
N THR A 284 24.02 -11.81 -56.02
CA THR A 284 24.26 -10.37 -55.86
C THR A 284 25.32 -9.88 -56.85
N ILE A 285 26.38 -10.67 -57.05
CA ILE A 285 27.43 -10.38 -58.04
C ILE A 285 26.84 -10.36 -59.45
N ALA A 286 26.08 -11.39 -59.84
CA ALA A 286 25.47 -11.50 -61.15
C ALA A 286 24.45 -10.38 -61.47
N LYS A 287 23.81 -9.83 -60.43
CA LYS A 287 22.82 -8.77 -60.58
C LYS A 287 23.45 -7.37 -60.75
N TYR A 288 24.54 -7.09 -60.05
CA TYR A 288 25.08 -5.73 -59.95
C TYR A 288 26.48 -5.55 -60.57
N ALA A 289 27.20 -6.63 -60.90
CA ALA A 289 28.46 -6.53 -61.63
C ALA A 289 28.23 -6.27 -63.13
N PRO A 290 29.07 -5.45 -63.78
CA PRO A 290 29.03 -5.27 -65.23
C PRO A 290 29.30 -6.61 -65.95
N ARG A 291 28.70 -6.78 -67.14
CA ARG A 291 28.73 -8.06 -67.87
C ARG A 291 30.14 -8.59 -68.14
N ASP A 292 31.08 -7.72 -68.48
CA ASP A 292 32.46 -8.09 -68.77
C ASP A 292 33.17 -8.61 -67.51
N LEU A 293 32.93 -7.96 -66.36
CA LEU A 293 33.47 -8.39 -65.08
C LEU A 293 32.86 -9.73 -64.62
N LEU A 294 31.57 -9.96 -64.91
CA LEU A 294 30.91 -11.23 -64.60
C LEU A 294 31.48 -12.39 -65.43
N ALA A 295 31.88 -12.15 -66.68
CA ALA A 295 32.53 -13.16 -67.52
C ALA A 295 33.91 -13.55 -66.96
N SER A 296 34.74 -12.56 -66.60
CA SER A 296 36.03 -12.79 -65.93
C SER A 296 35.87 -13.48 -64.58
N TYR A 297 34.86 -13.09 -63.80
CA TYR A 297 34.53 -13.74 -62.52
C TYR A 297 34.23 -15.23 -62.70
N ARG A 298 33.48 -15.64 -63.73
CA ARG A 298 33.19 -17.06 -63.98
C ARG A 298 34.45 -17.84 -64.36
N LEU A 299 35.31 -17.26 -65.21
CA LEU A 299 36.57 -17.88 -65.60
C LEU A 299 37.50 -18.09 -64.39
N ARG A 300 37.64 -17.07 -63.54
CA ARG A 300 38.43 -17.15 -62.30
C ARG A 300 37.80 -18.04 -61.25
N ALA A 301 36.48 -18.11 -61.17
CA ALA A 301 35.79 -19.03 -60.24
C ALA A 301 36.11 -20.48 -60.55
N GLU A 302 36.20 -20.86 -61.83
CA GLU A 302 36.61 -22.20 -62.23
C GLU A 302 38.11 -22.45 -61.99
N GLU A 303 38.96 -21.46 -62.27
CA GLU A 303 40.41 -21.55 -62.05
C GLU A 303 40.76 -21.65 -60.57
N PHE A 304 40.33 -20.67 -59.75
CA PHE A 304 40.60 -20.60 -58.32
C PHE A 304 39.85 -21.66 -57.51
N GLY A 305 38.71 -22.16 -58.02
CA GLY A 305 38.02 -23.31 -57.46
C GLY A 305 38.77 -24.65 -57.66
N THR A 306 39.73 -24.70 -58.59
CA THR A 306 40.58 -25.87 -58.78
C THR A 306 41.76 -25.80 -57.79
N PRO A 307 42.10 -26.86 -57.03
CA PRO A 307 43.27 -26.86 -56.14
C PRO A 307 44.57 -26.57 -56.91
N ILE A 308 45.48 -25.79 -56.31
CA ILE A 308 46.74 -25.31 -56.92
C ILE A 308 47.58 -26.46 -57.49
N GLU A 309 47.61 -27.60 -56.79
CA GLU A 309 48.36 -28.80 -57.14
C GLU A 309 47.84 -29.45 -58.43
N SER A 310 46.61 -29.10 -58.81
CA SER A 310 45.89 -29.74 -59.89
C SER A 310 45.66 -28.78 -61.07
N ARG A 311 46.04 -27.50 -60.94
CA ARG A 311 46.03 -26.52 -62.02
C ARG A 311 47.21 -26.75 -62.95
N LEU A 312 46.95 -26.68 -64.25
CA LEU A 312 47.97 -26.78 -65.27
C LEU A 312 48.00 -25.48 -66.06
N TYR A 313 49.17 -24.87 -66.14
CA TYR A 313 49.39 -23.65 -66.92
C TYR A 313 50.18 -24.00 -68.18
N CYS A 314 49.97 -23.23 -69.23
CA CYS A 314 50.73 -23.41 -70.46
C CYS A 314 52.23 -23.13 -70.20
N PRO A 315 53.15 -24.06 -70.52
CA PRO A 315 54.57 -23.89 -70.29
C PRO A 315 55.23 -22.90 -71.27
N GLN A 316 54.49 -22.41 -72.27
CA GLN A 316 54.98 -21.37 -73.16
C GLN A 316 55.06 -20.03 -72.42
N PRO A 317 56.24 -19.37 -72.40
CA PRO A 317 56.48 -18.16 -71.61
C PRO A 317 55.56 -17.01 -72.00
N ASP A 318 55.17 -16.90 -73.28
CA ASP A 318 54.30 -15.84 -73.79
C ASP A 318 52.80 -16.12 -73.62
N CYS A 319 52.42 -17.35 -73.20
CA CYS A 319 51.02 -17.75 -73.08
C CYS A 319 50.56 -17.77 -71.63
N GLY A 320 51.20 -18.58 -70.78
CA GLY A 320 50.87 -18.72 -69.35
C GLY A 320 49.40 -19.07 -69.02
N ALA A 321 48.55 -19.36 -70.00
CA ALA A 321 47.11 -19.51 -69.80
C ALA A 321 46.79 -20.81 -69.04
N TRP A 322 45.82 -20.74 -68.14
CA TRP A 322 45.29 -21.91 -67.42
C TRP A 322 44.61 -22.88 -68.40
N ILE A 323 45.08 -24.13 -68.42
CA ILE A 323 44.53 -25.21 -69.24
C ILE A 323 43.40 -25.86 -68.46
N ARG A 324 42.16 -25.61 -68.90
CA ARG A 324 40.95 -26.19 -68.34
C ARG A 324 40.94 -27.71 -68.49
N LYS A 325 40.61 -28.42 -67.40
CA LYS A 325 40.40 -29.87 -67.39
C LYS A 325 39.14 -30.28 -68.13
N THR A 326 39.22 -30.35 -69.45
CA THR A 326 38.17 -30.89 -70.32
C THR A 326 38.65 -32.16 -71.00
N SER A 327 37.79 -33.17 -71.11
CA SER A 327 38.09 -34.49 -71.69
C SER A 327 38.61 -34.45 -73.14
N SER A 328 38.34 -33.38 -73.88
CA SER A 328 38.84 -33.18 -75.25
C SER A 328 40.25 -32.59 -75.34
N ARG A 329 40.81 -32.10 -74.22
CA ARG A 329 42.11 -31.40 -74.19
C ARG A 329 43.15 -32.09 -73.33
N HIS A 330 42.72 -32.98 -72.45
CA HIS A 330 43.60 -33.83 -71.65
C HIS A 330 43.55 -35.24 -72.21
N ASP A 331 44.68 -35.72 -72.69
CA ASP A 331 44.84 -37.11 -73.06
C ASP A 331 45.59 -37.83 -71.94
N ALA A 332 44.85 -38.67 -71.21
CA ALA A 332 45.40 -39.47 -70.12
C ALA A 332 46.35 -40.57 -70.62
N ALA A 333 46.18 -41.04 -71.86
CA ALA A 333 47.03 -42.08 -72.43
C ALA A 333 48.43 -41.55 -72.77
N THR A 334 48.50 -40.35 -73.34
CA THR A 334 49.77 -39.68 -73.67
C THR A 334 50.29 -38.78 -72.55
N ARG A 335 49.53 -38.61 -71.46
CA ARG A 335 49.84 -37.69 -70.34
C ARG A 335 50.10 -36.26 -70.81
N THR A 336 49.37 -35.83 -71.84
CA THR A 336 49.49 -34.49 -72.42
C THR A 336 48.20 -33.69 -72.26
N ALA A 337 48.34 -32.36 -72.16
CA ALA A 337 47.23 -31.43 -72.16
C ALA A 337 47.47 -30.30 -73.15
N THR A 338 46.48 -30.02 -74.00
CA THR A 338 46.61 -29.02 -75.08
C THR A 338 46.01 -27.68 -74.68
N CYS A 339 46.83 -26.62 -74.75
CA CYS A 339 46.41 -25.26 -74.43
C CYS A 339 45.36 -24.74 -75.43
N SER A 340 44.29 -24.11 -74.92
CA SER A 340 43.23 -23.52 -75.75
C SER A 340 43.60 -22.19 -76.40
N ALA A 341 44.54 -21.44 -75.81
CA ALA A 341 44.94 -20.13 -76.31
C ALA A 341 46.00 -20.20 -77.42
N CYS A 342 46.97 -21.12 -77.30
CA CYS A 342 48.12 -21.21 -78.22
C CYS A 342 48.34 -22.59 -78.86
N GLY A 343 47.53 -23.61 -78.52
CA GLY A 343 47.62 -24.96 -79.10
C GLY A 343 48.79 -25.82 -78.61
N HIS A 344 49.67 -25.31 -77.75
CA HIS A 344 50.81 -26.09 -77.24
C HIS A 344 50.39 -27.20 -76.28
N ALA A 345 50.99 -28.38 -76.46
CA ALA A 345 50.83 -29.50 -75.55
C ALA A 345 51.82 -29.42 -74.38
N ALA A 346 51.31 -29.60 -73.17
CA ALA A 346 52.07 -29.65 -71.92
C ALA A 346 52.00 -31.07 -71.32
N CYS A 347 53.07 -31.54 -70.71
CA CYS A 347 53.06 -32.79 -69.95
C CYS A 347 52.30 -32.59 -68.63
N THR A 348 51.32 -33.43 -68.32
CA THR A 348 50.52 -33.32 -67.10
C THR A 348 51.29 -33.69 -65.84
N MET A 349 52.46 -34.34 -65.96
CA MET A 349 53.30 -34.75 -64.84
C MET A 349 54.35 -33.70 -64.46
N CYS A 350 55.28 -33.37 -65.37
CA CYS A 350 56.33 -32.39 -65.09
C CYS A 350 55.89 -30.94 -65.32
N ARG A 351 54.68 -30.73 -65.85
CA ARG A 351 54.11 -29.42 -66.19
C ARG A 351 54.94 -28.61 -67.20
N GLY A 352 55.92 -29.25 -67.85
CA GLY A 352 56.73 -28.70 -68.93
C GLY A 352 56.15 -28.97 -70.31
N ALA A 353 56.93 -28.69 -71.36
CA ALA A 353 56.56 -29.03 -72.73
C ALA A 353 56.31 -30.55 -72.89
N ALA A 354 55.35 -30.91 -73.74
CA ALA A 354 55.10 -32.32 -74.05
C ALA A 354 56.35 -32.99 -74.64
N HIS A 355 56.64 -34.21 -74.19
CA HIS A 355 57.73 -35.07 -74.66
C HIS A 355 57.17 -36.38 -75.22
N PRO A 356 57.94 -37.13 -76.05
CA PRO A 356 57.47 -38.38 -76.66
C PRO A 356 56.93 -39.37 -75.61
N ALA A 357 55.88 -40.10 -75.96
CA ALA A 357 55.22 -41.06 -75.06
C ALA A 357 56.12 -42.26 -74.69
N ASP A 358 57.15 -42.51 -75.50
CA ASP A 358 58.06 -43.65 -75.39
C ASP A 358 59.22 -43.39 -74.40
N GLU A 359 59.42 -42.13 -73.99
CA GLU A 359 60.47 -41.70 -73.07
C GLU A 359 59.87 -41.39 -71.69
N SER A 360 60.43 -42.00 -70.64
CA SER A 360 60.07 -41.66 -69.25
C SER A 360 60.41 -40.19 -69.00
N CYS A 361 59.50 -39.47 -68.32
CA CYS A 361 59.67 -38.06 -68.02
C CYS A 361 61.02 -37.83 -67.27
N PRO A 362 61.95 -37.01 -67.81
CA PRO A 362 63.27 -36.81 -67.19
C PRO A 362 63.21 -36.16 -65.81
N GLN A 363 62.10 -35.48 -65.51
CA GLN A 363 61.84 -34.83 -64.22
C GLN A 363 60.84 -35.62 -63.36
N ASP A 364 60.69 -36.93 -63.58
CA ASP A 364 59.81 -37.76 -62.77
C ASP A 364 60.33 -37.85 -61.33
N ARG A 365 59.65 -37.17 -60.42
CA ARG A 365 60.03 -37.06 -59.01
C ARG A 365 60.17 -38.42 -58.37
N ASP A 366 59.27 -39.35 -58.69
CA ASP A 366 59.25 -40.68 -58.07
C ASP A 366 60.42 -41.53 -58.56
N THR A 367 60.79 -41.41 -59.83
CA THR A 367 61.98 -42.09 -60.39
C THR A 367 63.27 -41.52 -59.79
N LEU A 368 63.39 -40.19 -59.64
CA LEU A 368 64.55 -39.54 -59.02
C LEU A 368 64.70 -39.83 -57.52
N LEU A 369 63.59 -39.99 -56.80
CA LEU A 369 63.60 -40.41 -55.39
C LEU A 369 63.96 -41.90 -55.26
N ALA A 370 63.44 -42.75 -56.15
CA ALA A 370 63.79 -44.16 -56.18
C ALA A 370 65.27 -44.39 -56.53
N ASP A 371 65.87 -43.56 -57.40
CA ASP A 371 67.29 -43.61 -57.70
C ASP A 371 68.16 -43.19 -56.50
N ARG A 372 67.79 -42.11 -55.80
CA ARG A 372 68.49 -41.70 -54.57
C ARG A 372 68.41 -42.76 -53.48
N LEU A 373 67.22 -43.29 -53.23
CA LEU A 373 67.03 -44.37 -52.26
C LEU A 373 67.82 -45.62 -52.66
N ALA A 374 67.86 -45.95 -53.95
CA ALA A 374 68.65 -47.07 -54.44
C ALA A 374 70.16 -46.87 -54.21
N GLU A 375 70.69 -45.67 -54.41
CA GLU A 375 72.10 -45.37 -54.13
C GLU A 375 72.41 -45.45 -52.63
N GLU A 376 71.51 -44.94 -51.80
CA GLU A 376 71.62 -44.95 -50.34
C GLU A 376 71.62 -46.38 -49.79
N GLU A 377 70.64 -47.20 -50.21
CA GLU A 377 70.51 -48.61 -49.83
C GLU A 377 71.53 -49.53 -50.51
N GLY A 378 72.20 -49.04 -51.56
CA GLY A 378 73.17 -49.78 -52.34
C GLY A 378 72.56 -50.74 -53.37
N TRP A 379 71.28 -50.57 -53.72
CA TRP A 379 70.60 -51.34 -54.75
C TRP A 379 71.15 -51.03 -56.15
N ARG A 380 70.97 -51.98 -57.08
CA ARG A 380 71.52 -51.86 -58.44
C ARG A 380 70.49 -52.14 -59.52
N ARG A 381 70.45 -51.31 -60.57
CA ARG A 381 69.57 -51.54 -61.73
C ARG A 381 70.12 -52.65 -62.62
N CYS A 382 69.25 -53.53 -63.08
CA CYS A 382 69.58 -54.49 -64.12
C CYS A 382 69.76 -53.76 -65.47
N ALA A 383 70.87 -54.00 -66.17
CA ALA A 383 71.15 -53.39 -67.47
C ALA A 383 70.16 -53.76 -68.59
N ARG A 384 69.37 -54.83 -68.42
CA ARG A 384 68.39 -55.28 -69.43
C ARG A 384 66.98 -54.73 -69.19
N CYS A 385 66.48 -54.81 -67.96
CA CYS A 385 65.09 -54.47 -67.64
C CYS A 385 64.93 -53.25 -66.73
N GLY A 386 66.03 -52.65 -66.26
CA GLY A 386 66.02 -51.45 -65.42
C GLY A 386 65.51 -51.63 -63.98
N VAL A 387 65.02 -52.82 -63.61
CA VAL A 387 64.52 -53.13 -62.26
C VAL A 387 65.66 -53.03 -61.24
N LEU A 388 65.37 -52.43 -60.08
CA LEU A 388 66.28 -52.35 -58.94
C LEU A 388 66.41 -53.71 -58.24
N VAL A 389 67.64 -54.11 -57.98
CA VAL A 389 68.01 -55.40 -57.41
C VAL A 389 68.83 -55.19 -56.15
N GLU A 390 68.37 -55.81 -55.06
CA GLU A 390 69.08 -55.91 -53.78
C GLU A 390 70.10 -57.07 -53.83
N HIS A 391 71.30 -56.87 -53.26
CA HIS A 391 72.29 -57.94 -53.13
C HIS A 391 72.03 -58.80 -51.90
N ARG A 392 71.87 -60.11 -52.09
CA ARG A 392 71.70 -61.06 -50.98
C ARG A 392 72.81 -62.09 -50.84
N GLU A 393 73.63 -62.27 -51.88
CA GLU A 393 74.62 -63.35 -51.96
C GLU A 393 76.06 -62.85 -51.73
N ALA A 394 77.04 -63.77 -51.72
CA ALA A 394 78.45 -63.44 -51.55
C ALA A 394 79.19 -63.20 -52.88
N CYS A 395 78.56 -63.47 -54.04
CA CYS A 395 79.19 -63.34 -55.35
C CYS A 395 78.88 -61.99 -56.01
N GLN A 396 79.80 -61.47 -56.80
CA GLN A 396 79.57 -60.29 -57.65
C GLN A 396 78.69 -60.57 -58.88
N HIS A 397 78.52 -61.85 -59.23
CA HIS A 397 77.59 -62.31 -60.28
C HIS A 397 76.17 -62.26 -59.76
N MET A 398 75.26 -61.65 -60.52
CA MET A 398 73.83 -61.65 -60.22
C MET A 398 73.02 -61.98 -61.46
N THR A 399 71.98 -62.79 -61.27
CA THR A 399 71.00 -63.12 -62.31
C THR A 399 69.69 -62.41 -62.00
N CYS A 400 69.29 -61.48 -62.86
CA CYS A 400 68.02 -60.79 -62.73
C CYS A 400 66.84 -61.75 -63.04
N ARG A 401 65.65 -61.47 -62.51
CA ARG A 401 64.41 -62.20 -62.84
C ARG A 401 64.08 -62.21 -64.34
N CYS A 402 64.60 -61.24 -65.11
CA CYS A 402 64.47 -61.21 -66.57
C CYS A 402 65.48 -62.13 -67.29
N GLY A 403 66.24 -62.96 -66.56
CA GLY A 403 67.25 -63.88 -67.08
C GLY A 403 68.58 -63.24 -67.48
N ALA A 404 68.78 -61.93 -67.22
CA ALA A 404 70.03 -61.26 -67.54
C ALA A 404 71.06 -61.44 -66.42
N GLU A 405 72.27 -61.84 -66.78
CA GLU A 405 73.40 -61.94 -65.86
C GLU A 405 74.25 -60.67 -65.90
N PHE A 406 74.53 -60.07 -64.73
CA PHE A 406 75.27 -58.81 -64.63
C PHE A 406 76.18 -58.79 -63.39
N CYS A 407 77.16 -57.88 -63.39
CA CYS A 407 78.01 -57.62 -62.22
C CYS A 407 77.31 -56.65 -61.26
N TYR A 408 77.17 -57.00 -59.99
CA TYR A 408 76.51 -56.14 -59.00
C TYR A 408 77.28 -54.84 -58.71
N VAL A 409 78.61 -54.88 -58.81
CA VAL A 409 79.49 -53.73 -58.52
C VAL A 409 79.31 -52.63 -59.56
N CYS A 410 79.26 -52.95 -60.86
CA CYS A 410 79.22 -51.95 -61.94
C CYS A 410 77.92 -51.96 -62.77
N GLY A 411 77.04 -52.94 -62.60
CA GLY A 411 75.79 -53.07 -63.36
C GLY A 411 75.96 -53.59 -64.79
N SER A 412 77.20 -53.76 -65.28
CA SER A 412 77.48 -54.23 -66.65
C SER A 412 77.19 -55.73 -66.83
N ALA A 413 76.99 -56.16 -68.08
CA ALA A 413 76.75 -57.56 -68.42
C ALA A 413 77.86 -58.48 -67.87
N TRP A 414 77.52 -59.69 -67.44
CA TRP A 414 78.46 -60.58 -66.78
C TRP A 414 79.69 -60.88 -67.66
N ARG A 415 80.88 -60.92 -67.05
CA ARG A 415 82.21 -61.07 -67.70
C ARG A 415 82.63 -59.93 -68.66
N THR A 416 81.94 -58.79 -68.66
CA THR A 416 82.36 -57.60 -69.44
C THR A 416 83.16 -56.58 -68.62
N CYS A 417 83.33 -56.81 -67.32
CA CYS A 417 84.02 -55.90 -66.40
C CYS A 417 85.19 -56.59 -65.66
N ALA A 418 86.18 -55.80 -65.22
CA ALA A 418 87.30 -56.26 -64.39
C ALA A 418 87.03 -56.12 -62.87
N CYS A 419 85.76 -56.08 -62.45
CA CYS A 419 85.41 -55.95 -61.04
C CYS A 419 85.83 -57.19 -60.24
N THR A 420 86.29 -56.96 -59.01
CA THR A 420 86.77 -57.98 -58.08
C THR A 420 85.87 -58.07 -56.86
N LEU A 421 86.02 -59.15 -56.10
CA LEU A 421 85.32 -59.31 -54.82
C LEU A 421 85.67 -58.20 -53.81
N ALA A 422 86.88 -57.65 -53.88
CA ALA A 422 87.29 -56.51 -53.07
C ALA A 422 86.47 -55.24 -53.38
N HIS A 423 86.17 -54.98 -54.66
CA HIS A 423 85.31 -53.86 -55.04
C HIS A 423 83.86 -54.05 -54.56
N LEU A 424 83.37 -55.29 -54.47
CA LEU A 424 82.05 -55.59 -53.90
C LEU A 424 82.01 -55.32 -52.39
N THR A 425 83.05 -55.71 -51.64
CA THR A 425 83.12 -55.43 -50.20
C THR A 425 83.19 -53.95 -49.91
N GLU A 426 83.93 -53.17 -50.71
CA GLU A 426 84.01 -51.72 -50.58
C GLU A 426 82.66 -51.04 -50.88
N TYR A 427 81.98 -51.48 -51.93
CA TYR A 427 80.64 -50.97 -52.28
C TYR A 427 79.61 -51.25 -51.17
N LYS A 428 79.62 -52.46 -50.60
CA LYS A 428 78.77 -52.81 -49.44
C LYS A 428 79.12 -51.99 -48.20
N GLY A 429 80.41 -51.78 -47.93
CA GLY A 429 80.87 -50.95 -46.82
C GLY A 429 80.38 -49.51 -46.93
N ARG A 430 80.44 -48.91 -48.12
CA ARG A 430 79.94 -47.56 -48.38
C ARG A 430 78.41 -47.44 -48.21
N ALA A 431 77.64 -48.43 -48.67
CA ALA A 431 76.19 -48.45 -48.47
C ALA A 431 75.81 -48.66 -46.99
N ALA A 432 76.55 -49.50 -46.26
CA ALA A 432 76.33 -49.71 -44.82
C ALA A 432 76.66 -48.47 -43.99
N ALA A 433 77.71 -47.72 -44.35
CA ALA A 433 78.07 -46.46 -43.69
C ALA A 433 76.95 -45.42 -43.83
N ARG A 434 76.41 -45.23 -45.04
CA ARG A 434 75.28 -44.31 -45.28
C ARG A 434 74.02 -44.68 -44.48
N ARG A 435 73.72 -45.97 -44.35
CA ARG A 435 72.61 -46.45 -43.52
C ARG A 435 72.81 -46.16 -42.03
N ALA A 436 74.03 -46.35 -41.54
CA ALA A 436 74.35 -46.09 -40.14
C ALA A 436 74.32 -44.58 -39.80
N GLU A 437 74.78 -43.73 -40.73
CA GLU A 437 74.75 -42.27 -40.59
C GLU A 437 73.30 -41.75 -40.51
N ARG A 438 72.42 -42.18 -41.42
CA ARG A 438 70.99 -41.82 -41.36
C ARG A 438 70.33 -42.25 -40.05
N ALA A 439 70.55 -43.48 -39.62
CA ALA A 439 69.95 -43.98 -38.37
C ALA A 439 70.40 -43.15 -37.15
N ALA A 440 71.65 -42.68 -37.15
CA ALA A 440 72.17 -41.81 -36.09
C ALA A 440 71.58 -40.38 -36.16
N GLU A 441 71.40 -39.83 -37.37
CA GLU A 441 70.72 -38.55 -37.58
C GLU A 441 69.25 -38.61 -37.12
N GLU A 442 68.51 -39.64 -37.51
CA GLU A 442 67.11 -39.85 -37.10
C GLU A 442 66.97 -39.99 -35.58
N GLU A 443 67.89 -40.69 -34.91
CA GLU A 443 67.90 -40.81 -33.45
C GLU A 443 68.20 -39.47 -32.75
N ALA A 444 69.11 -38.67 -33.30
CA ALA A 444 69.41 -37.33 -32.78
C ALA A 444 68.21 -36.39 -32.93
N GLU A 445 67.57 -36.35 -34.10
CA GLU A 445 66.36 -35.55 -34.35
C GLU A 445 65.21 -35.94 -33.42
N MET A 446 65.01 -37.24 -33.18
CA MET A 446 64.01 -37.73 -32.24
C MET A 446 64.31 -37.31 -30.79
N GLY A 447 65.59 -37.28 -30.40
CA GLY A 447 66.03 -36.78 -29.09
C GLY A 447 65.75 -35.28 -28.92
N GLU A 448 66.09 -34.47 -29.93
CA GLU A 448 65.84 -33.03 -29.94
C GLU A 448 64.34 -32.71 -29.89
N LEU A 449 63.52 -33.44 -30.65
CA LEU A 449 62.07 -33.28 -30.65
C LEU A 449 61.46 -33.66 -29.28
N ALA A 450 61.95 -34.73 -28.66
CA ALA A 450 61.49 -35.14 -27.33
C ALA A 450 61.82 -34.09 -26.26
N GLU A 451 63.00 -33.47 -26.32
CA GLU A 451 63.38 -32.37 -25.43
C GLU A 451 62.52 -31.12 -25.65
N ALA A 452 62.27 -30.75 -26.92
CA ALA A 452 61.42 -29.63 -27.28
C ALA A 452 59.98 -29.82 -26.75
N LEU A 453 59.42 -31.02 -26.90
CA LEU A 453 58.08 -31.34 -26.38
C LEU A 453 58.02 -31.27 -24.85
N ARG A 454 59.08 -31.69 -24.15
CA ARG A 454 59.16 -31.57 -22.69
C ARG A 454 59.11 -30.10 -22.24
N LEU A 455 59.85 -29.23 -22.93
CA LEU A 455 59.88 -27.78 -22.63
C LEU A 455 58.52 -27.12 -22.89
N VAL A 456 57.85 -27.47 -23.99
CA VAL A 456 56.48 -26.99 -24.29
C VAL A 456 55.52 -27.43 -23.18
N ALA A 457 55.56 -28.69 -22.77
CA ALA A 457 54.70 -29.20 -21.70
C ALA A 457 54.98 -28.52 -20.33
N GLU A 458 56.22 -28.14 -20.04
CA GLU A 458 56.55 -27.35 -18.84
C GLU A 458 56.00 -25.92 -18.92
N PHE A 459 56.12 -25.27 -20.08
CA PHE A 459 55.60 -23.93 -20.31
C PHE A 459 54.06 -23.89 -20.26
N GLU A 460 53.39 -24.88 -20.85
CA GLU A 460 51.93 -25.01 -20.81
C GLU A 460 51.42 -25.14 -19.36
N ARG A 461 52.07 -25.97 -18.52
CA ARG A 461 51.73 -26.07 -17.09
C ARG A 461 51.90 -24.75 -16.34
N GLU A 462 52.92 -23.96 -16.68
CA GLU A 462 53.14 -22.65 -16.05
C GLU A 462 52.08 -21.62 -16.47
N GLU A 463 51.70 -21.61 -17.76
CA GLU A 463 50.65 -20.76 -18.29
C GLU A 463 49.27 -21.13 -17.74
N GLU A 464 48.95 -22.43 -17.60
CA GLU A 464 47.73 -22.89 -16.94
C GLU A 464 47.63 -22.36 -15.51
N ARG A 465 48.71 -22.46 -14.73
CA ARG A 465 48.75 -21.93 -13.35
C ARG A 465 48.56 -20.41 -13.32
N LYS A 466 49.14 -19.67 -14.27
CA LYS A 466 48.95 -18.22 -14.38
C LYS A 466 47.52 -17.87 -14.80
N GLU A 467 46.92 -18.65 -15.69
CA GLU A 467 45.56 -18.44 -16.17
C GLU A 467 44.54 -18.73 -15.06
N GLU A 468 44.77 -19.76 -14.26
CA GLU A 468 43.96 -20.07 -13.07
C GLU A 468 43.97 -18.91 -12.07
N VAL A 469 45.15 -18.35 -11.75
CA VAL A 469 45.26 -17.15 -10.89
C VAL A 469 44.51 -15.96 -11.50
N ARG A 470 44.62 -15.72 -12.82
CA ARG A 470 43.86 -14.64 -13.50
C ARG A 470 42.35 -14.87 -13.45
N ARG A 471 41.88 -16.13 -13.60
CA ARG A 471 40.47 -16.50 -13.49
C ARG A 471 39.95 -16.24 -12.08
N GLU A 472 40.72 -16.60 -11.06
CA GLU A 472 40.37 -16.38 -9.66
C GLU A 472 40.33 -14.88 -9.30
N GLU A 473 41.32 -14.10 -9.76
CA GLU A 473 41.30 -12.64 -9.60
C GLU A 473 40.11 -11.99 -10.33
N ALA A 474 39.75 -12.49 -11.51
CA ALA A 474 38.58 -12.02 -12.25
C ALA A 474 37.26 -12.36 -11.52
N ARG A 475 37.16 -13.54 -10.90
CA ARG A 475 36.03 -13.93 -10.04
C ARG A 475 35.91 -12.98 -8.84
N ARG A 476 37.01 -12.75 -8.11
CA ARG A 476 37.05 -11.81 -6.98
C ARG A 476 36.62 -10.40 -7.36
N ARG A 477 37.07 -9.88 -8.51
CA ARG A 477 36.66 -8.55 -9.02
C ARG A 477 35.17 -8.49 -9.38
N ARG A 478 34.60 -9.57 -9.94
CA ARG A 478 33.16 -9.66 -10.25
C ARG A 478 32.31 -9.69 -8.99
N GLU A 479 32.72 -10.46 -7.99
CA GLU A 479 32.07 -10.50 -6.67
C GLU A 479 32.14 -9.14 -5.97
N GLU A 480 33.31 -8.49 -5.98
CA GLU A 480 33.46 -7.15 -5.40
C GLU A 480 32.60 -6.10 -6.12
N ARG A 481 32.49 -6.17 -7.46
CA ARG A 481 31.58 -5.31 -8.22
C ARG A 481 30.12 -5.56 -7.84
N ARG A 482 29.69 -6.83 -7.77
CA ARG A 482 28.33 -7.20 -7.33
C ARG A 482 28.03 -6.70 -5.92
N ARG A 483 29.01 -6.78 -5.00
CA ARG A 483 28.90 -6.26 -3.63
C ARG A 483 28.75 -4.74 -3.63
N ARG A 484 29.58 -4.01 -4.38
CA ARG A 484 29.48 -2.54 -4.49
C ARG A 484 28.15 -2.09 -5.08
N GLU A 485 27.67 -2.78 -6.12
CA GLU A 485 26.36 -2.53 -6.73
C GLU A 485 25.22 -2.82 -5.75
N ALA A 486 25.32 -3.90 -4.95
CA ALA A 486 24.35 -4.21 -3.90
C ALA A 486 24.37 -3.17 -2.77
N GLU A 487 25.55 -2.78 -2.27
CA GLU A 487 25.73 -1.72 -1.26
C GLU A 487 25.19 -0.38 -1.77
N GLU A 488 25.37 -0.06 -3.05
CA GLU A 488 24.81 1.14 -3.66
C GLU A 488 23.29 1.09 -3.79
N ARG A 489 22.71 -0.05 -4.16
CA ARG A 489 21.25 -0.25 -4.15
C ARG A 489 20.67 -0.05 -2.76
N VAL A 490 21.27 -0.68 -1.74
CA VAL A 490 20.87 -0.51 -0.33
C VAL A 490 20.96 0.96 0.09
N ARG A 491 22.07 1.64 -0.21
CA ARG A 491 22.25 3.06 0.12
C ARG A 491 21.21 3.97 -0.54
N ARG A 492 20.87 3.72 -1.81
CA ARG A 492 19.84 4.48 -2.53
C ARG A 492 18.46 4.24 -1.92
N GLU A 493 18.16 2.99 -1.57
CA GLU A 493 16.90 2.63 -0.92
C GLU A 493 16.80 3.25 0.49
N GLU A 494 17.87 3.21 1.28
CA GLU A 494 17.96 3.86 2.59
C GLU A 494 17.78 5.38 2.47
N ALA A 495 18.40 6.02 1.47
CA ALA A 495 18.23 7.44 1.21
C ALA A 495 16.79 7.79 0.83
N ARG A 496 16.15 6.99 -0.05
CA ARG A 496 14.74 7.11 -0.40
C ARG A 496 13.84 6.97 0.83
N ARG A 497 14.06 5.94 1.65
CA ARG A 497 13.31 5.70 2.89
C ARG A 497 13.49 6.86 3.88
N ALA A 498 14.70 7.41 3.99
CA ALA A 498 14.98 8.55 4.86
C ALA A 498 14.33 9.86 4.37
N GLU A 499 14.28 10.11 3.06
CA GLU A 499 13.57 11.24 2.47
C GLU A 499 12.06 11.13 2.71
N MET A 500 11.48 9.96 2.46
CA MET A 500 10.09 9.65 2.75
C MET A 500 9.76 9.85 4.23
N ALA A 501 10.61 9.34 5.13
CA ALA A 501 10.43 9.55 6.57
C ALA A 501 10.40 11.03 6.95
N ARG A 502 11.27 11.87 6.35
CA ARG A 502 11.26 13.33 6.58
C ARG A 502 9.97 13.98 6.07
N LYS A 503 9.52 13.63 4.87
CA LYS A 503 8.25 14.12 4.29
C LYS A 503 7.08 13.85 5.24
N TYR A 504 6.95 12.62 5.74
CA TYR A 504 5.85 12.24 6.63
C TYR A 504 5.98 12.81 8.03
N GLU A 505 7.19 13.04 8.52
CA GLU A 505 7.40 13.76 9.77
C GLU A 505 6.96 15.22 9.69
N GLU A 506 7.25 15.89 8.57
CA GLU A 506 6.75 17.25 8.32
C GLU A 506 5.22 17.27 8.25
N LEU A 507 4.60 16.32 7.55
CA LEU A 507 3.15 16.18 7.47
C LEU A 507 2.52 15.94 8.86
N ARG A 508 3.09 15.04 9.67
CA ARG A 508 2.66 14.84 11.07
C ARG A 508 2.76 16.12 11.88
N GLY A 509 3.87 16.86 11.76
CA GLY A 509 4.06 18.13 12.44
C GLY A 509 3.03 19.21 12.04
N THR A 510 2.70 19.31 10.75
CA THR A 510 1.65 20.22 10.27
C THR A 510 0.26 19.82 10.73
N LEU A 511 -0.04 18.52 10.78
CA LEU A 511 -1.31 17.99 11.30
C LEU A 511 -1.44 18.28 12.80
N ALA A 512 -0.38 18.05 13.59
CA ALA A 512 -0.38 18.35 15.03
C ALA A 512 -0.64 19.84 15.32
N LYS A 513 -0.04 20.75 14.54
CA LYS A 513 -0.32 22.20 14.65
C LYS A 513 -1.77 22.54 14.33
N LEU A 514 -2.36 21.90 13.32
CA LEU A 514 -3.77 22.06 13.00
C LEU A 514 -4.64 21.59 14.17
N GLU A 515 -4.35 20.43 14.73
CA GLU A 515 -5.09 19.86 15.86
C GLU A 515 -5.04 20.78 17.08
N GLU A 516 -3.87 21.35 17.37
CA GLU A 516 -3.70 22.32 18.46
C GLU A 516 -4.56 23.57 18.25
N LEU A 517 -4.56 24.13 17.04
CA LEU A 517 -5.40 25.28 16.68
C LEU A 517 -6.89 24.94 16.76
N GLN A 518 -7.31 23.79 16.22
CA GLN A 518 -8.71 23.36 16.24
C GLN A 518 -9.20 23.12 17.67
N ARG A 519 -8.36 22.53 18.55
CA ARG A 519 -8.67 22.37 19.97
C ARG A 519 -8.82 23.71 20.68
N MET A 520 -7.92 24.66 20.43
CA MET A 520 -8.01 26.00 21.01
C MET A 520 -9.31 26.72 20.60
N VAL A 521 -9.68 26.65 19.33
CA VAL A 521 -10.92 27.25 18.82
C VAL A 521 -12.15 26.59 19.45
N LEU A 522 -12.13 25.26 19.60
CA LEU A 522 -13.21 24.51 20.23
C LEU A 522 -13.37 24.89 21.71
N ASP A 523 -12.28 24.84 22.49
CA ASP A 523 -12.28 25.19 23.91
C ASP A 523 -12.72 26.65 24.13
N TYR A 524 -12.22 27.58 23.32
CA TYR A 524 -12.63 28.97 23.39
C TYR A 524 -14.12 29.16 23.09
N GLY A 525 -14.65 28.44 22.10
CA GLY A 525 -16.08 28.46 21.77
C GLY A 525 -16.93 27.91 22.91
N HIS A 526 -16.52 26.80 23.51
CA HIS A 526 -17.16 26.18 24.68
C HIS A 526 -17.21 27.13 25.88
N ASP A 527 -16.06 27.73 26.21
CA ASP A 527 -15.97 28.66 27.35
C ASP A 527 -16.89 29.87 27.15
N ARG A 528 -16.88 30.46 25.94
CA ARG A 528 -17.78 31.57 25.58
C ARG A 528 -19.26 31.21 25.64
N GLU A 529 -19.64 30.03 25.17
CA GLU A 529 -21.04 29.57 25.22
C GLU A 529 -21.51 29.41 26.68
N MET A 530 -20.68 28.84 27.55
CA MET A 530 -20.99 28.65 28.97
C MET A 530 -21.03 29.96 29.74
N GLU A 531 -20.08 30.86 29.50
CA GLU A 531 -20.11 32.21 30.09
C GLU A 531 -21.38 32.96 29.66
N GLY A 532 -21.75 32.88 28.39
CA GLY A 532 -22.98 33.50 27.86
C GLY A 532 -24.26 32.89 28.44
N LEU A 533 -24.32 31.57 28.64
CA LEU A 533 -25.43 30.90 29.30
C LEU A 533 -25.52 31.28 30.78
N ALA A 534 -24.39 31.27 31.50
CA ALA A 534 -24.32 31.66 32.90
C ALA A 534 -24.72 33.12 33.13
N ALA A 535 -24.28 34.03 32.24
CA ALA A 535 -24.66 35.44 32.28
C ALA A 535 -26.17 35.63 32.07
N ARG A 536 -26.75 34.97 31.06
CA ARG A 536 -28.22 34.99 30.82
C ARG A 536 -29.00 34.42 32.00
N ALA A 537 -28.55 33.29 32.54
CA ALA A 537 -29.16 32.67 33.72
C ALA A 537 -29.10 33.61 34.95
N ALA A 538 -27.99 34.31 35.15
CA ALA A 538 -27.85 35.28 36.23
C ALA A 538 -28.77 36.49 36.05
N GLU A 539 -28.88 37.02 34.82
CA GLU A 539 -29.77 38.12 34.48
C GLU A 539 -31.25 37.75 34.71
N GLU A 540 -31.70 36.59 34.23
CA GLU A 540 -33.08 36.13 34.42
C GLU A 540 -33.40 35.90 35.91
N LYS A 541 -32.48 35.29 36.66
CA LYS A 541 -32.64 35.11 38.12
C LYS A 541 -32.72 36.45 38.84
N ALA A 542 -31.88 37.41 38.47
CA ALA A 542 -31.88 38.75 39.05
C ALA A 542 -33.16 39.52 38.72
N LYS A 543 -33.66 39.41 37.48
CA LYS A 543 -34.92 40.02 37.05
C LYS A 543 -36.10 39.46 37.86
N LEU A 544 -36.24 38.13 37.95
CA LEU A 544 -37.31 37.51 38.73
C LEU A 544 -37.20 37.89 40.22
N ALA A 545 -36.00 37.89 40.79
CA ALA A 545 -35.79 38.31 42.17
C ALA A 545 -36.21 39.77 42.40
N GLY A 546 -35.87 40.68 41.47
CA GLY A 546 -36.27 42.08 41.54
C GLY A 546 -37.79 42.28 41.46
N GLU A 547 -38.47 41.58 40.56
CA GLU A 547 -39.95 41.60 40.46
C GLU A 547 -40.60 41.08 41.74
N GLN A 548 -40.11 39.95 42.28
CA GLN A 548 -40.60 39.36 43.53
C GLN A 548 -40.35 40.27 44.74
N ASP A 549 -39.21 40.95 44.81
CA ASP A 549 -38.90 41.87 45.91
C ASP A 549 -39.85 43.08 45.94
N VAL A 550 -40.26 43.59 44.78
CA VAL A 550 -41.26 44.65 44.68
C VAL A 550 -42.62 44.12 45.12
N GLU A 551 -43.06 42.98 44.59
CA GLU A 551 -44.34 42.37 44.92
C GLU A 551 -44.47 42.04 46.42
N LYS A 552 -43.39 41.51 47.04
CA LYS A 552 -43.34 41.27 48.49
C LYS A 552 -43.52 42.55 49.30
N ARG A 553 -42.88 43.65 48.90
CA ARG A 553 -43.06 44.94 49.59
C ARG A 553 -44.48 45.46 49.46
N GLU A 554 -45.08 45.33 48.28
CA GLU A 554 -46.45 45.77 48.02
C GLU A 554 -47.49 44.96 48.81
N ILE A 555 -47.39 43.63 48.80
CA ILE A 555 -48.31 42.75 49.54
C ILE A 555 -48.20 43.00 51.06
N ARG A 556 -46.97 43.12 51.59
CA ARG A 556 -46.76 43.41 53.02
C ARG A 556 -47.25 44.81 53.41
N ALA A 557 -47.06 45.79 52.53
CA ALA A 557 -47.58 47.14 52.76
C ALA A 557 -49.11 47.17 52.74
N ASP A 558 -49.75 46.46 51.81
CA ASP A 558 -51.21 46.31 51.75
C ASP A 558 -51.78 45.62 53.00
N ALA A 559 -51.17 44.51 53.43
CA ALA A 559 -51.53 43.83 54.68
C ALA A 559 -51.40 44.76 55.90
N ALA A 560 -50.28 45.49 56.02
CA ALA A 560 -50.07 46.45 57.10
C ALA A 560 -51.08 47.61 57.05
N ALA A 561 -51.43 48.10 55.85
CA ALA A 561 -52.42 49.14 55.67
C ALA A 561 -53.81 48.69 56.12
N LYS A 562 -54.24 47.47 55.76
CA LYS A 562 -55.53 46.89 56.21
C LYS A 562 -55.59 46.74 57.73
N VAL A 563 -54.51 46.28 58.36
CA VAL A 563 -54.42 46.20 59.83
C VAL A 563 -54.51 47.60 60.45
N ALA A 564 -53.79 48.59 59.90
CA ALA A 564 -53.80 49.95 60.40
C ALA A 564 -55.17 50.63 60.25
N GLU A 565 -55.85 50.44 59.12
CA GLU A 565 -57.21 50.95 58.87
C GLU A 565 -58.21 50.37 59.86
N ARG A 566 -58.18 49.04 60.05
CA ARG A 566 -59.04 48.37 61.04
C ARG A 566 -58.75 48.82 62.46
N GLY A 567 -57.48 49.04 62.80
CA GLY A 567 -57.07 49.61 64.08
C GLY A 567 -57.67 50.99 64.33
N LYS A 568 -57.60 51.90 63.35
CA LYS A 568 -58.20 53.24 63.44
C LYS A 568 -59.71 53.21 63.67
N LEU A 569 -60.42 52.28 63.02
CA LEU A 569 -61.86 52.11 63.23
C LEU A 569 -62.16 51.73 64.69
N PHE A 570 -61.44 50.76 65.24
CA PHE A 570 -61.60 50.36 66.63
C PHE A 570 -61.17 51.43 67.63
N ASP A 571 -60.14 52.22 67.32
CA ASP A 571 -59.74 53.36 68.16
C ASP A 571 -60.84 54.43 68.19
N GLY A 572 -61.53 54.65 67.06
CA GLY A 572 -62.73 55.48 66.98
C GLY A 572 -63.89 54.93 67.81
N GLU A 573 -64.20 53.63 67.69
CA GLU A 573 -65.23 52.96 68.51
C GLU A 573 -64.91 53.03 70.01
N TYR A 574 -63.64 52.85 70.39
CA TYR A 574 -63.16 52.99 71.75
C TYR A 574 -63.39 54.39 72.29
N ALA A 575 -63.04 55.44 71.51
CA ALA A 575 -63.25 56.82 71.90
C ALA A 575 -64.74 57.14 72.14
N VAL A 576 -65.63 56.64 71.29
CA VAL A 576 -67.08 56.79 71.44
C VAL A 576 -67.59 56.06 72.68
N ARG A 577 -67.15 54.81 72.92
CA ARG A 577 -67.51 54.04 74.12
C ARG A 577 -67.09 54.74 75.40
N VAL A 578 -65.82 55.19 75.50
CA VAL A 578 -65.30 55.91 76.67
C VAL A 578 -66.07 57.20 76.93
N ALA A 579 -66.46 57.94 75.88
CA ALA A 579 -67.26 59.14 76.03
C ALA A 579 -68.67 58.82 76.58
N TRP A 580 -69.29 57.75 76.07
CA TRP A 580 -70.61 57.28 76.52
C TRP A 580 -70.59 56.76 77.96
N GLU A 581 -69.57 55.98 78.35
CA GLU A 581 -69.41 55.50 79.71
C GLU A 581 -69.21 56.64 80.71
N LYS A 582 -68.38 57.64 80.39
CA LYS A 582 -68.25 58.85 81.21
C LYS A 582 -69.58 59.58 81.39
N GLN A 583 -70.39 59.63 80.33
CA GLN A 583 -71.72 60.22 80.39
C GLN A 583 -72.63 59.42 81.33
N LEU A 584 -72.70 58.10 81.17
CA LEU A 584 -73.50 57.20 82.00
C LEU A 584 -73.08 57.23 83.47
N GLU A 585 -71.78 57.19 83.76
CA GLU A 585 -71.25 57.30 85.11
C GLU A 585 -71.63 58.62 85.76
N GLY A 586 -71.55 59.72 85.01
CA GLY A 586 -71.98 61.04 85.48
C GLY A 586 -73.49 61.14 85.72
N GLU A 587 -74.31 60.51 84.88
CA GLU A 587 -75.76 60.42 85.07
C GLU A 587 -76.13 59.56 86.28
N TYR A 588 -75.50 58.39 86.43
CA TYR A 588 -75.70 57.48 87.56
C TYR A 588 -75.24 58.12 88.88
N GLU A 589 -74.07 58.76 88.90
CA GLU A 589 -73.55 59.49 90.07
C GLU A 589 -74.51 60.59 90.51
N ARG A 590 -75.09 61.34 89.56
CA ARG A 590 -76.13 62.34 89.86
C ARG A 590 -77.37 61.71 90.49
N ILE A 591 -77.92 60.65 89.89
CA ILE A 591 -79.14 59.97 90.38
C ILE A 591 -78.92 59.38 91.78
N VAL A 592 -77.81 58.68 92.00
CA VAL A 592 -77.47 58.06 93.29
C VAL A 592 -77.20 59.12 94.35
N SER A 593 -76.47 60.19 94.02
CA SER A 593 -76.20 61.27 94.98
C SER A 593 -77.48 62.00 95.42
N LEU A 594 -78.43 62.23 94.50
CA LEU A 594 -79.73 62.84 94.81
C LEU A 594 -80.63 61.92 95.65
N PHE A 595 -80.63 60.60 95.39
CA PHE A 595 -81.47 59.65 96.14
C PHE A 595 -81.02 59.50 97.61
N TRP A 596 -79.71 59.57 97.87
CA TRP A 596 -79.11 59.38 99.19
C TRP A 596 -78.81 60.70 99.95
N SER A 597 -79.15 61.87 99.40
CA SER A 597 -78.85 63.17 100.02
C SER A 597 -79.52 63.39 101.38
N ASP A 598 -80.71 62.82 101.56
CA ASP A 598 -81.60 63.09 102.71
C ASP A 598 -81.57 61.95 103.76
N LYS A 599 -80.61 61.02 103.66
CA LYS A 599 -80.50 59.81 104.51
C LYS A 599 -79.30 59.88 105.45
N VAL A 600 -79.48 59.46 106.70
CA VAL A 600 -78.37 59.27 107.67
C VAL A 600 -77.46 58.15 107.14
N ASP A 601 -76.15 58.39 107.11
CA ASP A 601 -75.13 57.55 106.45
C ASP A 601 -75.22 57.39 104.92
N GLY A 602 -76.02 58.23 104.24
CA GLY A 602 -76.20 58.20 102.77
C GLY A 602 -74.93 58.50 101.93
N PRO A 603 -74.13 59.53 102.23
CA PRO A 603 -72.96 59.90 101.42
C PRO A 603 -71.89 58.80 101.24
N PRO A 604 -71.48 58.00 102.27
CA PRO A 604 -70.56 56.89 102.06
C PRO A 604 -71.16 55.74 101.24
N ILE A 605 -72.46 55.46 101.39
CA ILE A 605 -73.16 54.42 100.62
C ILE A 605 -73.26 54.82 99.14
N ALA A 606 -73.59 56.08 98.85
CA ALA A 606 -73.61 56.62 97.49
C ALA A 606 -72.24 56.53 96.80
N ARG A 607 -71.15 56.86 97.52
CA ARG A 607 -69.77 56.72 97.01
C ARG A 607 -69.39 55.27 96.72
N GLU A 608 -69.79 54.33 97.57
CA GLU A 608 -69.54 52.90 97.31
C GLU A 608 -70.35 52.40 96.11
N ALA A 609 -71.62 52.79 95.98
CA ALA A 609 -72.45 52.41 94.83
C ALA A 609 -71.87 52.92 93.50
N VAL A 610 -71.41 54.19 93.44
CA VAL A 610 -70.71 54.75 92.27
C VAL A 610 -69.40 53.99 92.00
N ARG A 611 -68.64 53.64 93.03
CA ARG A 611 -67.40 52.84 92.89
C ARG A 611 -67.66 51.43 92.36
N VAL A 612 -68.73 50.78 92.81
CA VAL A 612 -69.16 49.47 92.31
C VAL A 612 -69.57 49.56 90.84
N PHE A 613 -70.35 50.58 90.47
CA PHE A 613 -70.77 50.79 89.08
C PHE A 613 -69.58 51.08 88.14
N ARG A 614 -68.66 51.95 88.55
CA ARG A 614 -67.41 52.21 87.81
C ARG A 614 -66.59 50.93 87.59
N ARG A 615 -66.38 50.12 88.65
CA ARG A 615 -65.69 48.81 88.53
C ARG A 615 -66.40 47.85 87.57
N GLN A 616 -67.73 47.93 87.47
CA GLN A 616 -68.50 47.11 86.54
C GLN A 616 -68.31 47.58 85.10
N ASN A 617 -68.30 48.90 84.85
CA ASN A 617 -67.99 49.46 83.54
C ASN A 617 -66.54 49.17 83.14
N ASP A 618 -65.58 49.34 84.06
CA ASP A 618 -64.17 48.99 83.85
C ASP A 618 -64.04 47.53 83.39
N ARG A 619 -64.75 46.59 84.03
CA ARG A 619 -64.77 45.18 83.62
C ARG A 619 -65.33 44.98 82.21
N HIS A 620 -66.46 45.62 81.88
CA HIS A 620 -67.01 45.52 80.53
C HIS A 620 -66.06 46.13 79.47
N MET A 621 -65.27 47.15 79.85
CA MET A 621 -64.24 47.71 78.99
C MET A 621 -63.04 46.80 78.82
N ASP A 622 -62.59 46.14 79.89
CA ASP A 622 -61.53 45.12 79.82
C ASP A 622 -61.97 43.97 78.89
N GLU A 623 -63.19 43.45 79.06
CA GLU A 623 -63.77 42.41 78.19
C GLU A 623 -63.85 42.86 76.72
N TRP A 624 -64.23 44.12 76.47
CA TRP A 624 -64.25 44.66 75.10
C TRP A 624 -62.84 44.85 74.52
N LEU A 625 -61.86 45.29 75.32
CA LEU A 625 -60.47 45.43 74.88
C LEU A 625 -59.83 44.09 74.56
N GLU A 626 -60.08 43.06 75.37
CA GLU A 626 -59.66 41.68 75.09
C GLU A 626 -60.27 41.18 73.78
N TRP A 627 -61.58 41.36 73.59
CA TRP A 627 -62.25 41.01 72.33
C TRP A 627 -61.66 41.75 71.13
N LYS A 628 -61.47 43.07 71.23
CA LYS A 628 -60.87 43.91 70.18
C LYS A 628 -59.47 43.42 69.82
N ASN A 629 -58.65 43.11 70.83
CA ASN A 629 -57.30 42.62 70.62
C ASN A 629 -57.30 41.25 69.93
N GLY A 630 -58.19 40.34 70.33
CA GLY A 630 -58.38 39.04 69.68
C GLY A 630 -58.84 39.17 68.22
N GLU A 631 -59.77 40.08 67.93
CA GLU A 631 -60.23 40.31 66.55
C GLU A 631 -59.12 40.92 65.67
N MET A 632 -58.32 41.84 66.22
CA MET A 632 -57.14 42.39 65.55
C MET A 632 -56.05 41.34 65.31
N GLU A 633 -55.86 40.41 66.25
CA GLU A 633 -54.92 39.29 66.09
C GLU A 633 -55.38 38.30 65.02
N LYS A 634 -56.67 37.95 65.01
CA LYS A 634 -57.28 37.12 63.98
C LYS A 634 -57.12 37.74 62.59
N MET A 635 -57.35 39.05 62.46
CA MET A 635 -57.13 39.77 61.20
C MET A 635 -55.67 39.77 60.75
N ARG A 636 -54.72 39.99 61.67
CA ARG A 636 -53.28 39.89 61.37
C ARG A 636 -52.92 38.50 60.87
N TYR A 637 -53.37 37.45 61.56
CA TYR A 637 -53.11 36.06 61.18
C TYR A 637 -53.60 35.74 59.76
N LEU A 638 -54.84 36.11 59.41
CA LEU A 638 -55.38 35.84 58.07
C LEU A 638 -54.61 36.59 56.97
N LEU A 639 -54.21 37.84 57.22
CA LEU A 639 -53.44 38.62 56.26
C LEU A 639 -51.99 38.11 56.14
N ASP A 640 -51.38 37.68 57.24
CA ASP A 640 -50.07 37.05 57.24
C ASP A 640 -50.09 35.70 56.49
N ASP A 641 -51.15 34.91 56.64
CA ASP A 641 -51.38 33.67 55.87
C ASP A 641 -51.50 33.95 54.36
N GLU A 642 -52.28 34.97 53.97
CA GLU A 642 -52.35 35.42 52.58
C GLU A 642 -50.99 35.87 52.02
N VAL A 643 -50.17 36.57 52.82
CA VAL A 643 -48.81 36.96 52.45
C VAL A 643 -47.95 35.72 52.27
N ALA A 644 -48.01 34.76 53.21
CA ALA A 644 -47.24 33.52 53.17
C ALA A 644 -47.56 32.70 51.91
N VAL A 645 -48.84 32.51 51.59
CA VAL A 645 -49.28 31.79 50.37
C VAL A 645 -48.72 32.46 49.11
N ARG A 646 -48.74 33.80 49.02
CA ARG A 646 -48.16 34.51 47.87
C ARG A 646 -46.63 34.34 47.80
N GLU A 647 -45.93 34.39 48.94
CA GLU A 647 -44.49 34.15 49.01
C GLU A 647 -44.10 32.72 48.59
N GLU A 648 -44.90 31.71 48.93
CA GLU A 648 -44.68 30.32 48.48
C GLU A 648 -44.86 30.17 46.96
N LEU A 649 -45.82 30.87 46.35
CA LEU A 649 -45.99 30.89 44.90
C LEU A 649 -44.77 31.50 44.20
N MET A 650 -44.18 32.55 44.78
CA MET A 650 -42.93 33.15 44.28
C MET A 650 -41.76 32.17 44.36
N GLU A 651 -41.62 31.44 45.48
CA GLU A 651 -40.55 30.43 45.62
C GLU A 651 -40.73 29.27 44.63
N ASN A 652 -41.95 28.82 44.40
CA ASN A 652 -42.25 27.83 43.36
C ASN A 652 -41.93 28.34 41.94
N SER A 653 -42.10 29.63 41.68
CA SER A 653 -41.67 30.25 40.41
C SER A 653 -40.15 30.25 40.27
N ARG A 654 -39.44 30.60 41.35
CA ARG A 654 -37.96 30.59 41.40
C ARG A 654 -37.39 29.19 41.19
N ARG A 655 -37.98 28.17 41.83
CA ARG A 655 -37.57 26.77 41.64
C ARG A 655 -37.76 26.32 40.19
N ARG A 656 -38.91 26.59 39.59
CA ARG A 656 -39.17 26.26 38.17
C ARG A 656 -38.20 26.95 37.22
N LEU A 657 -37.86 28.22 37.49
CA LEU A 657 -36.83 28.93 36.73
C LEU A 657 -35.45 28.29 36.92
N GLY A 658 -35.10 27.92 38.16
CA GLY A 658 -33.86 27.21 38.49
C GLY A 658 -33.71 25.90 37.72
N GLU A 659 -34.72 25.03 37.79
CA GLU A 659 -34.76 23.73 37.10
C GLU A 659 -34.63 23.88 35.57
N ARG A 660 -35.31 24.87 34.96
CA ARG A 660 -35.16 25.14 33.53
C ARG A 660 -33.74 25.55 33.17
N LEU A 661 -33.15 26.50 33.91
CA LEU A 661 -31.81 27.01 33.63
C LEU A 661 -30.73 25.94 33.88
N GLU A 662 -30.90 25.11 34.91
CA GLU A 662 -30.04 23.94 35.14
C GLU A 662 -30.14 22.93 34.00
N GLY A 663 -31.35 22.69 33.48
CA GLY A 663 -31.57 21.86 32.30
C GLY A 663 -30.87 22.40 31.05
N GLU A 664 -30.96 23.71 30.79
CA GLU A 664 -30.25 24.37 29.67
C GLU A 664 -28.73 24.25 29.82
N GLN A 665 -28.21 24.44 31.05
CA GLN A 665 -26.79 24.31 31.35
C GLN A 665 -26.29 22.85 31.20
N ALA A 666 -27.10 21.87 31.62
CA ALA A 666 -26.79 20.45 31.47
C ALA A 666 -26.73 20.04 30.00
N GLN A 667 -27.68 20.50 29.17
CA GLN A 667 -27.69 20.26 27.72
C GLN A 667 -26.45 20.83 27.03
N ALA A 668 -26.05 22.06 27.38
CA ALA A 668 -24.82 22.65 26.88
C ALA A 668 -23.58 21.83 27.32
N GLY A 669 -23.55 21.37 28.57
CA GLY A 669 -22.51 20.49 29.08
C GLY A 669 -22.42 19.15 28.33
N TRP A 670 -23.55 18.54 27.97
CA TRP A 670 -23.60 17.32 27.15
C TRP A 670 -23.05 17.56 25.75
N LYS A 671 -23.47 18.64 25.09
CA LYS A 671 -22.97 19.05 23.77
C LYS A 671 -21.44 19.21 23.79
N GLN A 672 -20.88 19.87 24.80
CA GLN A 672 -19.42 20.03 24.93
C GLN A 672 -18.67 18.70 25.07
N ARG A 673 -19.21 17.77 25.88
CA ARG A 673 -18.63 16.43 26.03
C ARG A 673 -18.68 15.66 24.71
N ALA A 674 -19.80 15.72 24.00
CA ALA A 674 -19.96 15.09 22.69
C ALA A 674 -18.98 15.69 21.66
N GLU A 675 -18.83 17.00 21.60
CA GLU A 675 -17.90 17.68 20.70
C GLU A 675 -16.42 17.36 21.00
N ARG A 676 -16.04 17.23 22.28
CA ARG A 676 -14.70 16.74 22.67
C ARG A 676 -14.47 15.31 22.22
N ARG A 677 -15.48 14.44 22.38
CA ARG A 677 -15.40 13.06 21.92
C ARG A 677 -15.24 12.94 20.41
N TRP A 678 -16.00 13.75 19.65
CA TRP A 678 -15.82 13.89 18.21
C TRP A 678 -14.40 14.31 17.83
N PHE A 679 -13.84 15.30 18.55
CA PHE A 679 -12.48 15.77 18.30
C PHE A 679 -11.44 14.66 18.50
N GLU A 680 -11.52 13.92 19.62
CA GLU A 680 -10.61 12.81 19.91
C GLU A 680 -10.62 11.74 18.82
N LEU A 681 -11.81 11.26 18.44
CA LEU A 681 -11.95 10.20 17.43
C LEU A 681 -11.45 10.64 16.07
N VAL A 682 -11.73 11.88 15.67
CA VAL A 682 -11.26 12.43 14.40
C VAL A 682 -9.75 12.60 14.39
N VAL A 683 -9.12 13.01 15.49
CA VAL A 683 -7.66 13.11 15.61
C VAL A 683 -7.00 11.74 15.44
N GLU A 684 -7.50 10.72 16.14
CA GLU A 684 -6.98 9.35 16.01
C GLU A 684 -7.17 8.80 14.60
N GLU A 685 -8.31 9.08 13.97
CA GLU A 685 -8.57 8.70 12.59
C GLU A 685 -7.62 9.38 11.60
N ARG A 686 -7.31 10.66 11.79
CA ARG A 686 -6.35 11.38 10.93
C ARG A 686 -4.95 10.78 11.02
N LYS A 687 -4.50 10.42 12.24
CA LYS A 687 -3.22 9.74 12.44
C LYS A 687 -3.20 8.39 11.73
N ARG A 688 -4.28 7.61 11.85
CA ARG A 688 -4.42 6.32 11.18
C ARG A 688 -4.35 6.46 9.66
N LEU A 689 -5.11 7.40 9.09
CA LEU A 689 -5.14 7.65 7.65
C LEU A 689 -3.78 8.13 7.12
N LEU A 690 -3.09 9.00 7.85
CA LEU A 690 -1.76 9.48 7.44
C LEU A 690 -0.72 8.35 7.47
N ALA A 691 -0.76 7.48 8.49
CA ALA A 691 0.10 6.31 8.57
C ALA A 691 -0.18 5.30 7.45
N GLU A 692 -1.45 5.12 7.06
CA GLU A 692 -1.82 4.26 5.93
C GLU A 692 -1.23 4.77 4.61
N VAL A 693 -1.31 6.08 4.35
CA VAL A 693 -0.73 6.70 3.15
C VAL A 693 0.81 6.58 3.16
N GLU A 694 1.44 6.70 4.33
CA GLU A 694 2.88 6.50 4.49
C GLU A 694 3.32 5.08 4.11
N VAL A 695 2.57 4.06 4.53
CA VAL A 695 2.85 2.66 4.19
C VAL A 695 2.71 2.43 2.69
N VAL A 696 1.60 2.88 2.10
CA VAL A 696 1.36 2.63 0.67
C VAL A 696 2.35 3.40 -0.22
N GLU A 697 2.81 4.61 0.15
CA GLU A 697 3.83 5.31 -0.65
C GLU A 697 5.22 4.64 -0.50
N ARG A 698 5.49 4.01 0.65
CA ARG A 698 6.73 3.26 0.87
C ARG A 698 6.79 2.01 -0.02
N GLU A 699 5.68 1.29 -0.13
CA GLU A 699 5.50 0.07 -0.92
C GLU A 699 5.48 0.36 -2.43
N ASN A 700 4.68 1.34 -2.89
CA ASN A 700 4.55 1.66 -4.32
C ASN A 700 5.82 2.26 -4.94
N GLY A 701 6.69 2.91 -4.15
CA GLY A 701 7.95 3.47 -4.66
C GLY A 701 9.03 2.43 -4.99
N GLY A 702 8.69 1.13 -5.03
CA GLY A 702 9.56 0.03 -5.46
C GLY A 702 9.41 -0.39 -6.93
N GLU A 703 8.42 0.13 -7.67
CA GLU A 703 8.09 -0.38 -9.02
C GLU A 703 8.76 0.37 -10.19
N ASP A 704 9.43 1.51 -9.96
CA ASP A 704 9.95 2.38 -11.04
C ASP A 704 11.29 1.95 -11.67
N ASP A 705 11.90 0.83 -11.23
CA ASP A 705 13.15 0.29 -11.81
C ASP A 705 12.92 -0.97 -12.67
N SER A 706 11.74 -1.09 -13.29
CA SER A 706 11.52 -2.09 -14.35
C SER A 706 12.08 -1.58 -15.68
N PRO A 707 13.13 -2.23 -16.25
CA PRO A 707 13.60 -1.86 -17.58
C PRO A 707 12.48 -2.13 -18.59
N ALA A 708 12.16 -1.09 -19.36
CA ALA A 708 11.17 -1.09 -20.42
C ALA A 708 11.19 -2.40 -21.23
N SER A 709 10.14 -3.22 -21.07
CA SER A 709 9.85 -4.37 -21.90
C SER A 709 9.39 -3.91 -23.27
N GLY A 710 10.37 -3.60 -24.12
CA GLY A 710 10.19 -3.41 -25.54
C GLY A 710 9.91 -4.74 -26.25
N SER A 711 8.78 -4.76 -26.95
CA SER A 711 8.44 -5.63 -28.10
C SER A 711 8.26 -7.13 -27.86
N GLY A 712 7.04 -7.59 -28.16
CA GLY A 712 6.74 -8.98 -28.38
C GLY A 712 7.51 -9.56 -29.56
N VAL A 713 7.87 -10.83 -29.43
CA VAL A 713 8.20 -11.72 -30.54
C VAL A 713 7.61 -13.09 -30.23
N SER A 714 7.03 -13.64 -31.29
CA SER A 714 6.29 -14.88 -31.40
C SER A 714 7.01 -16.11 -30.85
N LEU A 715 6.19 -16.98 -30.25
CA LEU A 715 6.49 -18.34 -29.86
C LEU A 715 6.63 -19.21 -31.12
N GLU A 716 7.84 -19.61 -31.48
CA GLU A 716 8.07 -20.82 -32.29
C GLU A 716 9.25 -21.62 -31.71
N SER A 717 9.02 -22.92 -31.71
CA SER A 717 9.77 -24.03 -31.13
C SER A 717 11.11 -24.31 -31.78
N GLU A 718 12.10 -24.73 -30.96
CA GLU A 718 13.14 -25.75 -31.17
C GLU A 718 14.09 -25.63 -29.96
N GLY A 719 14.31 -26.61 -29.09
CA GLY A 719 14.72 -27.98 -29.38
C GLY A 719 16.25 -28.09 -29.30
N GLY A 720 16.83 -28.02 -28.09
CA GLY A 720 18.27 -28.14 -27.89
C GLY A 720 18.61 -28.52 -26.45
N TRP A 721 18.99 -29.78 -26.27
CA TRP A 721 19.41 -30.41 -25.04
C TRP A 721 20.80 -29.92 -24.63
N GLU A 722 20.98 -29.51 -23.38
CA GLU A 722 22.26 -29.63 -22.68
C GLU A 722 21.96 -29.76 -21.18
N THR A 723 22.30 -30.94 -20.66
CA THR A 723 22.09 -31.43 -19.30
C THR A 723 23.17 -30.92 -18.35
N GLU A 724 22.71 -30.56 -17.15
CA GLU A 724 23.31 -30.85 -15.83
C GLU A 724 24.76 -30.39 -15.57
N ASP A 725 24.91 -29.39 -14.67
CA ASP A 725 25.60 -29.56 -13.39
C ASP A 725 25.38 -28.33 -12.48
N GLU A 726 25.46 -28.57 -11.17
CA GLU A 726 25.33 -27.63 -10.02
C GLU A 726 23.91 -27.41 -9.46
N PHE A 727 23.46 -28.46 -8.75
CA PHE A 727 22.47 -28.37 -7.67
C PHE A 727 23.23 -28.10 -6.37
N ASP A 728 23.24 -26.85 -5.89
CA ASP A 728 23.79 -26.50 -4.58
C ASP A 728 22.71 -26.53 -3.49
N ASP A 729 23.05 -27.33 -2.50
CA ASP A 729 22.46 -27.63 -1.21
C ASP A 729 22.12 -26.38 -0.38
N PHE A 730 20.83 -26.12 -0.14
CA PHE A 730 20.39 -25.14 0.85
C PHE A 730 20.39 -25.81 2.23
N GLY A 731 21.43 -25.53 3.00
CA GLY A 731 21.56 -25.95 4.39
C GLY A 731 20.44 -25.40 5.28
N ASP A 732 19.84 -26.32 6.04
CA ASP A 732 18.96 -26.05 7.17
C ASP A 732 19.65 -25.17 8.21
N PHE A 733 18.99 -24.06 8.55
CA PHE A 733 19.36 -23.20 9.67
C PHE A 733 18.61 -23.69 10.92
N GLU A 734 19.24 -24.58 11.67
CA GLU A 734 18.77 -25.06 12.97
C GLU A 734 18.97 -23.94 14.01
N VAL A 735 17.87 -23.45 14.58
CA VAL A 735 17.87 -22.45 15.66
C VAL A 735 17.91 -23.17 17.00
N ASP A 736 19.06 -23.14 17.66
CA ASP A 736 19.24 -23.53 19.06
C ASP A 736 18.40 -22.64 19.98
N ILE A 737 17.45 -23.25 20.70
CA ILE A 737 16.82 -22.69 21.90
C ILE A 737 17.09 -23.65 23.04
N GLU A 738 18.11 -23.37 23.86
CA GLU A 738 18.19 -23.79 25.26
C GLU A 738 19.15 -22.85 26.03
N ARG A 739 18.61 -21.84 26.72
CA ARG A 739 18.67 -21.65 28.19
C ARG A 739 17.98 -20.38 28.66
#